data_AF-A0A7X1AZN0-F1
#
_entry.id   AF-A0A7X1AZN0-F1
#
_cell.length_a   1.000
_cell.length_b   1.000
_cell.length_c   1.000
_cell.angle_alpha   90.00
_cell.angle_beta   90.00
_cell.angle_gamma   90.00
#
_symmetry.space_group_name_H-M   'P 1'
#
loop_
_entity.id
_entity.type
_entity.pdbx_description
1 polymer ?
#
loop_
_entity_poly.entity_id
_entity_poly.type
_entity_poly.pdbx_seq_one_letter_code
_entity_poly.pdbx_strand_id
1 'polypeptide(L)'
;MKTSKRRFSASLAAAILTLQPAMAENLTWTGGNGTWDLGIYSEPYENGWPSGGSWTGSQIWNNGTAYWTNQSSGTITSTTGATGPGSGEDDTAVFSTAGGGIVNVADVTATRAEGLFAKMLSFEASGYALNTNAPEGALITLSNWTAINIEPSAQVSIGFGVEVVMNDSNSRISGGGILDVYGTLRQRSSGIFSINDDTTVNVEPGGNLGGDFYGNTIFVGRSGPAILNVNGGQVNIGNGSQNRSLILADASNSGGSEINLNDGQIKLLNYGSSRVEVGRSSLGSGTATFNLNGGVLQTPVLQSTGGNSTFRFNGGLLQIVPDATGVFSGIDSVLVSAGPARLSAGDNFGGYEVAYAEPLQHDPALGSTPDGGVIKQDFGTIIFANGNTYTGDTVVERGKLVLPEASLHTESGVHLGPNAVLDLDFNGINSVATLHINGEPQSPGTWGAEGSGATHISRHFAGSGLLDVDEVGDPQPPISFSKGPDVGRDYDPAVIASIPDPLTMNNGDPVSSTQKWTNERREEILELFRENVYGRNAVDRPPYLKHDVVYSSRIFNNTAIREKVLITYGDGNGNRDSFYLYVYRPIPGTTKPKGIFILINNRPSSYTYNAHTYSPGSGGYDFFPVKEILERGYVAAGFKNREVADDETTAFSDGEGVFSVFGPTGSMDSNRRYPTRPGDAWAAIGAWSWGASRAIDWIKSDPELQDIPVAVVGHSRGGKAALWCGAQDTRVDLAISNSSGSTGAAMARTKFGEDIDQINRNFPHWFSDNYKDFGDRETELPVDQHMLLALCAPRLVYVQSSYEDWSADPTAEYESCLRAGPVYDLFGLGIVDSRWRPGPNKPQHGGSIGYHARGDGYPGDDGTGGWHDMMPYDWNQYMDYADQHFPDFSTDLRQWREDHGLDRFGIDDEKTSDDGTPYIMKYALNLPEPGKSMNSSAPTMPFNGSAGLPAFISDGNEVFFQHVRRKTETEPGVEYRVERSPDLRSWEPIQTPTLVETVDSIWERVTFSGSLAPNSSSMFYRLRVTTP
;
A
#
# COMPACT_ATOMS: atom_id res chain seq x y z
N MET A 1 -17.48 77.49 27.59
CA MET A 1 -16.29 77.13 28.40
C MET A 1 -16.64 75.98 29.32
N LYS A 2 -15.79 74.95 29.35
CA LYS A 2 -15.65 73.83 30.31
C LYS A 2 -16.91 73.16 30.93
N THR A 3 -16.79 71.83 30.92
CA THR A 3 -17.32 70.80 31.84
C THR A 3 -18.77 70.30 31.71
N SER A 4 -18.84 68.97 31.58
CA SER A 4 -19.65 68.02 32.36
C SER A 4 -20.88 67.36 31.70
N LYS A 5 -20.75 66.04 31.51
CA LYS A 5 -21.59 64.99 32.12
C LYS A 5 -23.08 65.32 32.29
N ARG A 6 -23.97 64.63 31.56
CA ARG A 6 -24.69 63.38 31.99
C ARG A 6 -26.10 63.27 31.37
N ARG A 7 -26.36 62.03 30.92
CA ARG A 7 -27.59 61.20 31.03
C ARG A 7 -28.83 61.60 30.22
N PHE A 8 -29.31 60.65 29.41
CA PHE A 8 -30.59 59.92 29.52
C PHE A 8 -30.41 58.61 28.70
N SER A 9 -30.28 57.41 29.29
CA SER A 9 -31.32 56.35 29.51
C SER A 9 -32.33 56.19 28.37
N ALA A 10 -32.26 55.10 27.59
CA ALA A 10 -33.09 53.87 27.70
C ALA A 10 -34.60 54.18 27.66
N SER A 11 -35.43 53.73 26.70
CA SER A 11 -35.58 52.33 26.27
C SER A 11 -36.67 52.21 25.18
N LEU A 12 -36.60 51.08 24.45
CA LEU A 12 -37.69 50.28 23.87
C LEU A 12 -38.36 50.65 22.52
N ALA A 13 -37.97 49.86 21.52
CA ALA A 13 -38.79 49.05 20.60
C ALA A 13 -39.57 49.67 19.41
N ALA A 14 -39.27 49.06 18.27
CA ALA A 14 -40.16 48.56 17.21
C ALA A 14 -40.27 49.33 15.87
N ALA A 15 -40.34 48.51 14.82
CA ALA A 15 -40.57 48.75 13.39
C ALA A 15 -39.34 49.21 12.57
N ILE A 16 -38.60 48.31 11.91
CA ILE A 16 -38.88 47.55 10.67
C ILE A 16 -38.76 48.38 9.38
N LEU A 17 -37.78 47.93 8.59
CA LEU A 17 -37.56 47.97 7.13
C LEU A 17 -36.95 49.20 6.42
N THR A 18 -35.92 48.82 5.63
CA THR A 18 -35.48 49.38 4.33
C THR A 18 -34.82 50.75 4.29
N LEU A 19 -33.53 50.78 3.92
CA LEU A 19 -33.05 51.35 2.64
C LEU A 19 -31.52 51.19 2.48
N GLN A 20 -31.16 50.43 1.45
CA GLN A 20 -30.01 50.48 0.51
C GLN A 20 -28.59 50.92 0.95
N PRO A 21 -27.54 50.20 0.48
CA PRO A 21 -26.17 50.69 0.45
C PRO A 21 -26.02 51.64 -0.75
N ALA A 22 -26.43 52.90 -0.58
CA ALA A 22 -26.25 53.95 -1.58
C ALA A 22 -25.66 55.21 -0.91
N MET A 23 -24.50 55.07 -0.27
CA MET A 23 -23.61 56.20 0.06
C MET A 23 -22.16 55.73 0.07
N ALA A 24 -21.65 55.37 -1.10
CA ALA A 24 -20.22 55.41 -1.41
C ALA A 24 -20.04 55.85 -2.88
N GLU A 25 -20.75 56.91 -3.28
CA GLU A 25 -20.43 57.63 -4.50
C GLU A 25 -19.54 58.83 -4.18
N ASN A 26 -18.53 59.00 -5.04
CA ASN A 26 -17.74 60.21 -5.29
C ASN A 26 -16.52 60.49 -4.42
N LEU A 27 -15.47 59.70 -4.67
CA LEU A 27 -14.11 60.23 -4.87
C LEU A 27 -13.50 59.53 -6.09
N THR A 28 -13.83 60.00 -7.29
CA THR A 28 -13.11 59.63 -8.52
C THR A 28 -11.70 60.21 -8.47
N TRP A 29 -10.67 59.36 -8.45
CA TRP A 29 -9.29 59.76 -8.66
C TRP A 29 -8.80 59.22 -10.01
N THR A 30 -8.69 60.12 -10.98
CA THR A 30 -8.05 59.87 -12.27
C THR A 30 -6.60 60.33 -12.18
N GLY A 31 -5.63 59.41 -12.25
CA GLY A 31 -4.21 59.76 -12.27
C GLY A 31 -3.34 58.51 -12.40
N GLY A 32 -2.42 58.51 -13.38
CA GLY A 32 -1.72 57.31 -13.85
C GLY A 32 -0.53 56.85 -13.01
N ASN A 33 0.03 55.72 -13.44
CA ASN A 33 1.24 55.02 -12.99
C ASN A 33 2.20 55.83 -12.10
N GLY A 34 2.24 55.50 -10.81
CA GLY A 34 3.29 55.94 -9.89
C GLY A 34 3.08 55.45 -8.46
N THR A 35 4.09 54.83 -7.88
CA THR A 35 4.17 54.42 -6.47
C THR A 35 4.20 55.66 -5.56
N TRP A 36 3.37 55.72 -4.51
CA TRP A 36 3.44 56.78 -3.50
C TRP A 36 3.16 56.25 -2.08
N ASP A 37 4.10 56.55 -1.18
CA ASP A 37 3.99 56.41 0.28
C ASP A 37 3.17 57.56 0.88
N LEU A 38 2.21 57.23 1.75
CA LEU A 38 1.52 58.19 2.62
C LEU A 38 1.47 57.62 4.04
N GLY A 39 2.40 58.05 4.89
CA GLY A 39 2.43 57.72 6.31
C GLY A 39 1.33 58.46 7.09
N ILE A 40 0.57 57.71 7.90
CA ILE A 40 -0.31 58.24 8.94
C ILE A 40 0.36 58.00 10.30
N TYR A 41 0.53 59.07 11.08
CA TYR A 41 0.95 59.03 12.48
C TYR A 41 -0.10 58.32 13.33
N SER A 42 0.32 57.30 14.09
CA SER A 42 -0.31 56.94 15.37
C SER A 42 0.81 56.58 16.37
N GLU A 43 0.71 57.13 17.58
CA GLU A 43 1.73 56.98 18.62
C GLU A 43 1.82 55.53 19.15
N PRO A 44 3.01 55.06 19.56
CA PRO A 44 3.25 53.65 19.87
C PRO A 44 2.76 53.32 21.29
N TYR A 45 1.96 52.27 21.42
CA TYR A 45 1.95 51.47 22.65
C TYR A 45 3.03 50.39 22.50
N GLU A 46 4.06 50.49 23.33
CA GLU A 46 5.18 49.57 23.40
C GLU A 46 4.70 48.16 23.80
N ASN A 47 4.72 47.23 22.84
CA ASN A 47 5.18 45.85 23.04
C ASN A 47 5.47 45.27 21.64
N GLY A 48 6.71 44.81 21.46
CA GLY A 48 7.33 44.59 20.15
C GLY A 48 6.61 43.58 19.26
N TRP A 49 6.43 43.97 17.99
CA TRP A 49 6.08 43.09 16.89
C TRP A 49 7.09 43.28 15.75
N PRO A 50 7.53 42.20 15.07
CA PRO A 50 8.47 42.32 13.96
C PRO A 50 7.79 42.96 12.75
N SER A 51 8.25 44.16 12.39
CA SER A 51 7.91 44.86 11.16
C SER A 51 8.49 44.13 9.95
N GLY A 52 7.64 43.49 9.15
CA GLY A 52 8.07 42.80 7.93
C GLY A 52 6.91 42.35 7.05
N GLY A 53 6.20 43.30 6.44
CA GLY A 53 5.18 43.02 5.42
C GLY A 53 4.62 44.31 4.83
N SER A 54 4.74 44.47 3.50
CA SER A 54 4.12 45.56 2.74
C SER A 54 2.65 45.24 2.50
N TRP A 55 1.73 45.93 3.18
CA TRP A 55 0.29 45.77 2.97
C TRP A 55 -0.26 46.87 2.05
N THR A 56 -0.93 46.51 0.96
CA THR A 56 -1.71 47.45 0.12
C THR A 56 -3.20 47.27 0.39
N GLY A 57 -3.69 47.78 1.52
CA GLY A 57 -5.10 47.74 1.91
C GLY A 57 -5.39 48.53 3.18
N SER A 58 -6.62 49.02 3.37
CA SER A 58 -7.03 49.70 4.62
C SER A 58 -7.45 48.67 5.66
N GLN A 59 -6.93 48.79 6.88
CA GLN A 59 -7.35 48.02 8.05
C GLN A 59 -8.44 48.78 8.81
N ILE A 60 -9.62 48.18 9.01
CA ILE A 60 -10.71 48.76 9.81
C ILE A 60 -11.04 47.78 10.93
N TRP A 61 -11.03 48.27 12.18
CA TRP A 61 -11.40 47.49 13.36
C TRP A 61 -12.82 47.84 13.78
N ASN A 62 -13.71 46.85 13.88
CA ASN A 62 -15.09 47.06 14.32
C ASN A 62 -15.58 45.87 15.15
N ASN A 63 -15.93 46.09 16.42
CA ASN A 63 -16.53 45.11 17.34
C ASN A 63 -15.89 43.70 17.33
N GLY A 64 -14.57 43.59 17.48
CA GLY A 64 -13.87 42.29 17.54
C GLY A 64 -13.58 41.65 16.18
N THR A 65 -13.93 42.31 15.07
CA THR A 65 -13.61 41.85 13.71
C THR A 65 -12.56 42.77 13.07
N ALA A 66 -11.47 42.18 12.56
CA ALA A 66 -10.51 42.88 11.70
C ALA A 66 -10.90 42.71 10.24
N TYR A 67 -11.10 43.83 9.55
CA TYR A 67 -11.35 43.86 8.12
C TYR A 67 -10.10 44.33 7.38
N TRP A 68 -9.66 43.53 6.41
CA TRP A 68 -8.67 43.90 5.42
C TRP A 68 -9.37 44.04 4.06
N THR A 69 -9.51 45.28 3.58
CA THR A 69 -10.22 45.59 2.34
C THR A 69 -9.25 46.16 1.30
N ASN A 70 -9.17 45.56 0.11
CA ASN A 70 -8.59 46.18 -1.07
C ASN A 70 -9.72 46.71 -1.98
N GLN A 71 -9.70 47.99 -2.35
CA GLN A 71 -10.77 48.60 -3.16
C GLN A 71 -10.48 48.62 -4.68
N SER A 72 -9.40 47.98 -5.13
CA SER A 72 -9.03 47.87 -6.55
C SER A 72 -8.68 46.43 -6.98
N SER A 73 -8.61 46.20 -8.30
CA SER A 73 -8.21 44.92 -8.87
C SER A 73 -6.70 44.66 -8.67
N GLY A 74 -6.31 43.97 -7.61
CA GLY A 74 -4.90 43.67 -7.29
C GLY A 74 -4.71 42.58 -6.23
N THR A 75 -3.51 41.99 -6.17
CA THR A 75 -3.16 40.88 -5.28
C THR A 75 -2.92 41.33 -3.83
N ILE A 76 -3.56 40.68 -2.85
CA ILE A 76 -3.19 40.78 -1.42
C ILE A 76 -2.20 39.66 -1.12
N THR A 77 -0.98 40.00 -0.70
CA THR A 77 0.01 39.02 -0.21
C THR A 77 0.33 39.33 1.25
N SER A 78 -0.02 38.42 2.16
CA SER A 78 0.48 38.43 3.54
C SER A 78 1.80 37.64 3.57
N THR A 79 2.87 38.27 4.06
CA THR A 79 4.19 37.63 4.27
C THR A 79 4.50 37.36 5.74
N THR A 80 3.59 37.73 6.65
CA THR A 80 3.70 37.55 8.11
C THR A 80 2.31 37.37 8.72
N GLY A 81 2.19 36.44 9.67
CA GLY A 81 0.91 35.99 10.18
C GLY A 81 0.08 37.08 10.87
N ALA A 82 -1.22 37.11 10.54
CA ALA A 82 -2.18 38.01 11.16
C ALA A 82 -2.42 37.58 12.62
N THR A 83 -1.92 38.37 13.57
CA THR A 83 -2.16 38.17 15.00
C THR A 83 -3.21 39.17 15.49
N GLY A 84 -4.35 38.68 15.98
CA GLY A 84 -5.32 39.49 16.69
C GLY A 84 -4.86 39.77 18.13
N PRO A 85 -5.09 40.98 18.69
CA PRO A 85 -4.80 41.23 20.09
C PRO A 85 -5.79 40.46 20.98
N GLY A 86 -5.33 39.34 21.55
CA GLY A 86 -6.17 38.40 22.31
C GLY A 86 -6.87 39.02 23.52
N SER A 87 -8.12 39.46 23.33
CA SER A 87 -8.93 39.94 24.46
C SER A 87 -10.46 39.79 24.31
N GLY A 88 -10.96 38.83 23.52
CA GLY A 88 -12.39 38.48 23.52
C GLY A 88 -12.73 37.18 22.79
N GLU A 89 -13.86 36.55 23.18
CA GLU A 89 -14.37 35.26 22.68
C GLU A 89 -14.87 35.29 21.21
N ASP A 90 -14.76 36.41 20.47
CA ASP A 90 -15.34 36.61 19.12
C ASP A 90 -14.36 37.26 18.10
N ASP A 91 -13.07 36.91 18.12
CA ASP A 91 -12.10 37.48 17.18
C ASP A 91 -12.27 36.87 15.76
N THR A 92 -12.76 37.67 14.80
CA THR A 92 -12.95 37.28 13.38
C THR A 92 -12.00 38.05 12.46
N ALA A 93 -11.35 37.36 11.53
CA ALA A 93 -10.52 37.98 10.49
C ALA A 93 -11.24 37.92 9.13
N VAL A 94 -11.47 39.08 8.52
CA VAL A 94 -12.19 39.20 7.24
C VAL A 94 -11.29 39.82 6.18
N PHE A 95 -11.03 39.08 5.10
CA PHE A 95 -10.30 39.58 3.93
C PHE A 95 -11.28 39.82 2.77
N SER A 96 -11.25 41.01 2.18
CA SER A 96 -12.16 41.41 1.09
C SER A 96 -11.45 42.21 -0.01
N THR A 97 -11.84 42.00 -1.25
CA THR A 97 -11.33 42.74 -2.43
C THR A 97 -12.50 43.20 -3.30
N ALA A 98 -12.59 44.48 -3.63
CA ALA A 98 -13.56 45.01 -4.58
C ALA A 98 -12.94 45.11 -5.99
N GLY A 99 -13.56 44.49 -7.00
CA GLY A 99 -13.19 44.67 -8.42
C GLY A 99 -12.12 43.74 -8.99
N GLY A 100 -11.45 42.96 -8.15
CA GLY A 100 -10.92 41.66 -8.53
C GLY A 100 -9.42 41.41 -8.55
N GLY A 101 -8.99 40.49 -7.70
CA GLY A 101 -7.58 40.16 -7.49
C GLY A 101 -7.39 38.85 -6.72
N ILE A 102 -6.14 38.46 -6.50
CA ILE A 102 -5.73 37.19 -5.85
C ILE A 102 -5.46 37.42 -4.36
N VAL A 103 -5.86 36.50 -3.47
CA VAL A 103 -5.52 36.55 -2.04
C VAL A 103 -4.53 35.43 -1.70
N ASN A 104 -3.28 35.81 -1.41
CA ASN A 104 -2.21 34.93 -0.95
C ASN A 104 -1.95 35.18 0.55
N VAL A 105 -2.25 34.21 1.41
CA VAL A 105 -2.00 34.30 2.86
C VAL A 105 -0.92 33.30 3.25
N ALA A 106 0.32 33.77 3.45
CA ALA A 106 1.37 32.95 4.04
C ALA A 106 1.23 32.96 5.57
N ASP A 107 0.83 31.81 6.13
CA ASP A 107 0.74 31.50 7.56
C ASP A 107 -0.22 32.36 8.39
N VAL A 108 -1.39 31.82 8.75
CA VAL A 108 -2.21 32.39 9.82
C VAL A 108 -1.86 31.70 11.14
N THR A 109 -1.23 32.41 12.08
CA THR A 109 -0.92 31.86 13.41
C THR A 109 -1.90 32.44 14.44
N ALA A 110 -2.90 31.66 14.86
CA ALA A 110 -3.77 32.02 15.98
C ALA A 110 -3.34 31.24 17.23
N THR A 111 -2.81 31.93 18.24
CA THR A 111 -2.45 31.29 19.51
C THR A 111 -3.69 30.75 20.23
N ARG A 112 -3.59 29.49 20.71
CA ARG A 112 -4.59 28.78 21.50
C ARG A 112 -4.84 29.51 22.84
N ALA A 113 -6.10 29.81 23.13
CA ALA A 113 -6.56 30.02 24.51
C ALA A 113 -7.63 28.96 24.78
N GLU A 114 -7.48 28.21 25.87
CA GLU A 114 -8.38 27.11 26.22
C GLU A 114 -9.77 27.64 26.59
N GLY A 115 -10.80 27.13 25.90
CA GLY A 115 -12.21 27.33 26.24
C GLY A 115 -13.05 27.91 25.09
N LEU A 116 -13.86 27.04 24.47
CA LEU A 116 -15.10 27.30 23.71
C LEU A 116 -15.12 28.35 22.56
N PHE A 117 -15.50 27.83 21.38
CA PHE A 117 -15.90 28.45 20.09
C PHE A 117 -14.80 28.89 19.11
N ALA A 118 -15.03 28.54 17.84
CA ALA A 118 -14.08 28.60 16.72
C ALA A 118 -13.76 30.04 16.29
N LYS A 119 -12.48 30.38 16.17
CA LYS A 119 -12.03 31.59 15.47
C LYS A 119 -12.38 31.44 13.98
N MET A 120 -13.21 32.35 13.45
CA MET A 120 -13.64 32.34 12.06
C MET A 120 -12.67 33.14 11.18
N LEU A 121 -12.13 32.51 10.14
CA LEU A 121 -11.60 33.23 8.98
C LEU A 121 -12.70 33.29 7.91
N SER A 122 -13.11 34.51 7.57
CA SER A 122 -14.06 34.76 6.48
C SER A 122 -13.33 35.43 5.33
N PHE A 123 -13.49 34.89 4.13
CA PHE A 123 -13.04 35.53 2.91
C PHE A 123 -14.29 35.94 2.13
N GLU A 124 -14.39 37.21 1.72
CA GLU A 124 -15.53 37.74 0.94
C GLU A 124 -15.05 38.28 -0.42
N ALA A 125 -15.26 37.53 -1.51
CA ALA A 125 -14.78 37.95 -2.83
C ALA A 125 -15.53 37.32 -4.02
N SER A 126 -16.29 38.11 -4.77
CA SER A 126 -17.02 37.64 -5.97
C SER A 126 -16.08 37.47 -7.19
N GLY A 127 -15.55 36.26 -7.42
CA GLY A 127 -14.85 35.90 -8.67
C GLY A 127 -13.35 35.57 -8.63
N TYR A 128 -12.76 35.04 -7.54
CA TYR A 128 -11.28 34.99 -7.34
C TYR A 128 -10.73 33.67 -6.76
N ALA A 129 -9.38 33.56 -6.61
CA ALA A 129 -8.62 32.37 -6.14
C ALA A 129 -7.90 32.61 -4.77
N LEU A 130 -7.75 31.56 -3.95
CA LEU A 130 -7.25 31.59 -2.56
C LEU A 130 -6.06 30.63 -2.35
N ASN A 131 -4.96 31.11 -1.75
CA ASN A 131 -3.83 30.30 -1.24
C ASN A 131 -3.62 30.57 0.26
N THR A 132 -3.69 29.55 1.14
CA THR A 132 -3.63 29.73 2.60
C THR A 132 -3.13 28.50 3.36
N ASN A 133 -2.28 28.70 4.39
CA ASN A 133 -1.98 27.75 5.46
C ASN A 133 -2.67 28.21 6.77
N ALA A 134 -3.70 27.48 7.22
CA ALA A 134 -4.49 27.83 8.40
C ALA A 134 -4.06 27.03 9.66
N PRO A 135 -4.21 27.60 10.88
CA PRO A 135 -3.81 26.94 12.12
C PRO A 135 -4.84 25.88 12.56
N GLU A 136 -4.39 24.94 13.39
CA GLU A 136 -5.20 23.83 13.90
C GLU A 136 -6.46 24.31 14.67
N GLY A 137 -7.64 23.82 14.29
CA GLY A 137 -8.94 24.16 14.90
C GLY A 137 -9.65 25.40 14.33
N ALA A 138 -9.19 25.97 13.21
CA ALA A 138 -9.81 27.13 12.57
C ALA A 138 -11.08 26.77 11.76
N LEU A 139 -12.12 27.60 11.80
CA LEU A 139 -13.24 27.50 10.86
C LEU A 139 -12.95 28.41 9.66
N ILE A 140 -12.75 27.82 8.47
CA ILE A 140 -12.61 28.58 7.23
C ILE A 140 -13.97 28.66 6.54
N THR A 141 -14.56 29.84 6.60
CA THR A 141 -15.82 30.12 5.92
C THR A 141 -15.52 30.89 4.63
N LEU A 142 -15.77 30.27 3.49
CA LEU A 142 -15.68 30.94 2.19
C LEU A 142 -17.08 31.46 1.83
N SER A 143 -17.27 32.78 1.92
CA SER A 143 -18.56 33.44 1.67
C SER A 143 -18.44 34.36 0.46
N ASN A 144 -19.38 34.32 -0.50
CA ASN A 144 -19.31 35.09 -1.74
C ASN A 144 -18.20 34.64 -2.73
N TRP A 145 -17.61 33.45 -2.54
CA TRP A 145 -16.62 32.85 -3.44
C TRP A 145 -17.23 31.91 -4.49
N THR A 146 -16.93 32.18 -5.75
CA THR A 146 -17.38 31.36 -6.88
C THR A 146 -16.37 30.30 -7.33
N ALA A 147 -15.09 30.37 -6.95
CA ALA A 147 -14.06 29.40 -7.37
C ALA A 147 -12.85 29.30 -6.42
N ILE A 148 -12.19 28.14 -6.36
CA ILE A 148 -10.82 27.91 -5.88
C ILE A 148 -10.06 27.36 -7.09
N ASN A 149 -9.06 28.09 -7.60
CA ASN A 149 -8.26 27.63 -8.73
C ASN A 149 -6.86 27.26 -8.26
N ILE A 150 -6.46 26.02 -8.49
CA ILE A 150 -5.17 25.46 -8.06
C ILE A 150 -4.45 25.00 -9.32
N GLU A 151 -3.35 25.67 -9.67
CA GLU A 151 -2.58 25.36 -10.89
C GLU A 151 -2.04 23.91 -10.87
N PRO A 152 -1.79 23.25 -12.03
CA PRO A 152 -1.50 21.81 -12.11
C PRO A 152 -0.30 21.30 -11.31
N SER A 153 0.63 22.18 -10.92
CA SER A 153 1.80 21.85 -10.09
C SER A 153 1.72 22.36 -8.65
N ALA A 154 0.61 22.99 -8.28
CA ALA A 154 0.40 23.56 -6.97
C ALA A 154 -0.32 22.59 -6.04
N GLN A 155 0.10 22.57 -4.78
CA GLN A 155 -0.58 21.88 -3.69
C GLN A 155 -0.96 22.91 -2.63
N VAL A 156 -2.21 22.90 -2.21
CA VAL A 156 -2.76 23.76 -1.15
C VAL A 156 -3.25 22.85 -0.03
N SER A 157 -2.78 23.06 1.20
CA SER A 157 -3.21 22.27 2.35
C SER A 157 -3.91 23.14 3.38
N ILE A 158 -5.12 22.74 3.75
CA ILE A 158 -5.92 23.36 4.81
C ILE A 158 -5.77 22.52 6.08
N GLY A 159 -5.30 23.15 7.16
CA GLY A 159 -4.78 22.51 8.38
C GLY A 159 -5.77 21.62 9.16
N PHE A 160 -5.24 21.00 10.23
CA PHE A 160 -5.93 20.00 11.05
C PHE A 160 -7.14 20.57 11.81
N GLY A 161 -8.27 19.86 11.81
CA GLY A 161 -9.45 20.27 12.56
C GLY A 161 -10.13 21.49 11.95
N VAL A 162 -10.21 21.53 10.63
CA VAL A 162 -10.86 22.64 9.90
C VAL A 162 -12.16 22.15 9.25
N GLU A 163 -13.21 22.98 9.30
CA GLU A 163 -14.37 22.84 8.41
C GLU A 163 -14.23 23.89 7.29
N VAL A 164 -14.27 23.44 6.05
CA VAL A 164 -14.32 24.28 4.85
C VAL A 164 -15.77 24.36 4.41
N VAL A 165 -16.40 25.52 4.61
CA VAL A 165 -17.80 25.73 4.23
C VAL A 165 -17.87 26.56 2.97
N MET A 166 -18.54 26.02 1.95
CA MET A 166 -18.91 26.71 0.73
C MET A 166 -20.34 27.25 0.85
N ASN A 167 -20.47 28.59 0.84
CA ASN A 167 -21.73 29.28 1.12
C ASN A 167 -22.44 29.84 -0.11
N ASP A 168 -21.82 29.78 -1.29
CA ASP A 168 -22.34 30.40 -2.50
C ASP A 168 -23.24 29.49 -3.31
N SER A 169 -24.12 30.12 -4.08
CA SER A 169 -25.04 29.43 -5.00
C SER A 169 -24.30 28.60 -6.06
N ASN A 170 -23.03 28.93 -6.36
CA ASN A 170 -22.23 28.27 -7.39
C ASN A 170 -20.72 28.39 -7.11
N SER A 171 -20.19 27.52 -6.25
CA SER A 171 -18.76 27.42 -5.94
C SER A 171 -18.10 26.32 -6.79
N ARG A 172 -16.82 26.46 -7.12
CA ARG A 172 -16.03 25.40 -7.79
C ARG A 172 -14.61 25.25 -7.23
N ILE A 173 -14.02 24.07 -7.34
CA ILE A 173 -12.57 23.86 -7.24
C ILE A 173 -12.09 23.36 -8.61
N SER A 174 -11.02 23.95 -9.15
CA SER A 174 -10.55 23.73 -10.53
C SER A 174 -9.04 23.98 -10.68
N GLY A 175 -8.50 23.79 -11.89
CA GLY A 175 -7.13 24.19 -12.26
C GLY A 175 -6.10 23.07 -12.35
N GLY A 176 -6.45 21.83 -12.01
CA GLY A 176 -5.58 20.65 -12.16
C GLY A 176 -4.60 20.34 -11.01
N GLY A 177 -4.48 21.22 -10.00
CA GLY A 177 -3.61 20.99 -8.84
C GLY A 177 -4.24 20.18 -7.70
N ILE A 178 -3.59 20.17 -6.53
CA ILE A 178 -3.98 19.36 -5.36
C ILE A 178 -4.51 20.26 -4.23
N LEU A 179 -5.66 19.91 -3.65
CA LEU A 179 -6.19 20.47 -2.40
C LEU A 179 -6.24 19.39 -1.31
N ASP A 180 -5.53 19.60 -0.20
CA ASP A 180 -5.71 18.78 1.01
C ASP A 180 -6.57 19.51 2.03
N VAL A 181 -7.56 18.83 2.58
CA VAL A 181 -8.42 19.30 3.67
C VAL A 181 -8.30 18.33 4.82
N TYR A 182 -7.55 18.68 5.86
CA TYR A 182 -7.42 17.86 7.07
C TYR A 182 -8.61 18.12 8.03
N GLY A 183 -9.81 17.73 7.62
CA GLY A 183 -11.03 18.00 8.38
C GLY A 183 -12.33 17.69 7.61
N THR A 184 -13.26 18.64 7.57
CA THR A 184 -14.58 18.49 6.94
C THR A 184 -14.71 19.42 5.74
N LEU A 185 -15.22 18.91 4.62
CA LEU A 185 -15.68 19.74 3.50
C LEU A 185 -17.20 19.79 3.47
N ARG A 186 -17.79 20.98 3.43
CA ARG A 186 -19.24 21.14 3.51
C ARG A 186 -19.77 22.14 2.50
N GLN A 187 -20.84 21.72 1.83
CA GLN A 187 -21.71 22.63 1.09
C GLN A 187 -22.89 23.09 1.98
N ARG A 188 -23.07 24.41 2.12
CA ARG A 188 -24.22 24.99 2.84
C ARG A 188 -25.48 24.96 1.95
N SER A 189 -26.65 25.07 2.59
CA SER A 189 -27.98 25.02 1.96
C SER A 189 -28.13 25.95 0.74
N SER A 190 -28.76 25.43 -0.31
CA SER A 190 -29.20 26.08 -1.55
C SER A 190 -28.12 26.42 -2.60
N GLY A 191 -26.93 25.80 -2.53
CA GLY A 191 -25.85 26.04 -3.49
C GLY A 191 -25.40 24.83 -4.32
N ILE A 192 -24.80 25.09 -5.47
CA ILE A 192 -24.05 24.15 -6.30
C ILE A 192 -22.56 24.26 -5.95
N PHE A 193 -21.92 23.12 -5.71
CA PHE A 193 -20.47 23.00 -5.58
C PHE A 193 -19.95 22.08 -6.70
N SER A 194 -18.89 22.46 -7.40
CA SER A 194 -18.31 21.63 -8.45
C SER A 194 -16.82 21.39 -8.25
N ILE A 195 -16.34 20.19 -8.55
CA ILE A 195 -14.92 19.86 -8.70
C ILE A 195 -14.70 19.59 -10.18
N ASN A 196 -13.79 20.33 -10.80
CA ASN A 196 -13.59 20.37 -12.25
C ASN A 196 -12.12 20.18 -12.60
N ASP A 197 -11.86 19.96 -13.89
CA ASP A 197 -10.52 19.71 -14.47
C ASP A 197 -9.85 18.49 -13.80
N ASP A 198 -8.56 18.26 -14.04
CA ASP A 198 -7.80 17.16 -13.41
C ASP A 198 -7.43 17.43 -11.94
N THR A 199 -8.23 18.24 -11.24
CA THR A 199 -7.95 18.63 -9.85
C THR A 199 -8.10 17.45 -8.89
N THR A 200 -7.15 17.31 -7.97
CA THR A 200 -7.23 16.35 -6.87
C THR A 200 -7.65 17.04 -5.57
N VAL A 201 -8.68 16.51 -4.91
CA VAL A 201 -9.14 16.97 -3.59
C VAL A 201 -9.03 15.82 -2.59
N ASN A 202 -8.14 15.94 -1.60
CA ASN A 202 -7.98 15.00 -0.52
C ASN A 202 -8.68 15.52 0.74
N VAL A 203 -9.55 14.72 1.34
CA VAL A 203 -10.21 15.03 2.63
C VAL A 203 -9.70 14.04 3.66
N GLU A 204 -8.73 14.48 4.45
CA GLU A 204 -7.97 13.65 5.40
C GLU A 204 -8.47 13.84 6.84
N PRO A 205 -8.16 12.89 7.75
CA PRO A 205 -8.49 13.03 9.16
C PRO A 205 -7.77 14.23 9.78
N GLY A 206 -8.51 15.07 10.49
CA GLY A 206 -7.91 16.13 11.29
C GLY A 206 -8.68 16.41 12.55
N GLY A 207 -8.24 15.84 13.67
CA GLY A 207 -8.74 16.12 15.02
C GLY A 207 -10.25 15.87 15.24
N ASN A 208 -10.68 15.81 16.50
CA ASN A 208 -12.11 15.75 16.84
C ASN A 208 -12.54 17.15 17.30
N LEU A 209 -13.34 17.87 16.49
CA LEU A 209 -13.72 19.26 16.78
C LEU A 209 -14.85 19.40 17.81
N GLY A 210 -15.46 18.28 18.22
CA GLY A 210 -16.64 18.27 19.09
C GLY A 210 -17.94 18.61 18.33
N GLY A 211 -19.03 17.91 18.65
CA GLY A 211 -20.31 17.98 17.91
C GLY A 211 -20.36 17.08 16.67
N ASP A 212 -21.36 17.28 15.79
CA ASP A 212 -21.54 16.53 14.52
C ASP A 212 -20.49 16.86 13.42
N PHE A 213 -19.33 17.37 13.80
CA PHE A 213 -18.27 17.84 12.90
C PHE A 213 -17.08 16.87 12.99
N TYR A 214 -17.04 15.95 12.04
CA TYR A 214 -16.16 14.78 12.05
C TYR A 214 -15.02 14.99 11.04
N GLY A 215 -13.77 14.82 11.46
CA GLY A 215 -12.61 14.93 10.59
C GLY A 215 -12.51 13.73 9.65
N ASN A 216 -12.48 13.98 8.32
CA ASN A 216 -12.57 13.05 7.18
C ASN A 216 -13.95 12.93 6.46
N THR A 217 -14.83 13.93 6.54
CA THR A 217 -16.18 13.85 5.95
C THR A 217 -16.48 14.95 4.92
N ILE A 218 -17.16 14.59 3.83
CA ILE A 218 -17.81 15.54 2.91
C ILE A 218 -19.33 15.55 3.17
N PHE A 219 -19.90 16.74 3.39
CA PHE A 219 -21.35 16.94 3.56
C PHE A 219 -21.96 17.70 2.39
N VAL A 220 -22.98 17.09 1.77
CA VAL A 220 -23.82 17.69 0.74
C VAL A 220 -25.24 17.85 1.27
N GLY A 221 -25.64 19.11 1.49
CA GLY A 221 -27.03 19.42 1.86
C GLY A 221 -27.40 19.07 3.30
N ARG A 222 -26.52 19.39 4.26
CA ARG A 222 -26.76 19.16 5.69
C ARG A 222 -27.87 20.04 6.29
N SER A 223 -28.09 21.24 5.74
CA SER A 223 -29.01 22.26 6.27
C SER A 223 -30.06 22.75 5.26
N GLY A 224 -30.20 22.05 4.14
CA GLY A 224 -31.10 22.37 3.02
C GLY A 224 -30.59 21.76 1.70
N PRO A 225 -31.38 21.85 0.60
CA PRO A 225 -31.03 21.33 -0.73
C PRO A 225 -29.63 21.74 -1.18
N ALA A 226 -28.86 20.87 -1.82
CA ALA A 226 -27.53 21.20 -2.32
C ALA A 226 -27.09 20.23 -3.41
N ILE A 227 -26.24 20.68 -4.32
CA ILE A 227 -25.70 19.87 -5.41
C ILE A 227 -24.18 19.86 -5.33
N LEU A 228 -23.56 18.68 -5.45
CA LEU A 228 -22.13 18.51 -5.73
C LEU A 228 -21.96 17.91 -7.13
N ASN A 229 -21.22 18.57 -8.01
CA ASN A 229 -20.80 18.01 -9.30
C ASN A 229 -19.33 17.63 -9.25
N VAL A 230 -18.97 16.48 -9.81
CA VAL A 230 -17.59 16.10 -10.09
C VAL A 230 -17.50 15.88 -11.59
N ASN A 231 -16.76 16.77 -12.26
CA ASN A 231 -16.70 16.89 -13.73
C ASN A 231 -15.28 16.57 -14.26
N GLY A 232 -14.50 15.78 -13.52
CA GLY A 232 -13.09 15.51 -13.77
C GLY A 232 -12.31 15.33 -12.46
N GLY A 233 -11.03 14.94 -12.57
CA GLY A 233 -10.12 14.88 -11.43
C GLY A 233 -10.43 13.77 -10.42
N GLN A 234 -9.92 13.91 -9.20
CA GLN A 234 -9.99 12.86 -8.18
C GLN A 234 -10.36 13.43 -6.80
N VAL A 235 -11.38 12.86 -6.16
CA VAL A 235 -11.76 13.17 -4.78
C VAL A 235 -11.41 11.98 -3.90
N ASN A 236 -10.42 12.14 -3.04
CA ASN A 236 -9.99 11.11 -2.09
C ASN A 236 -10.51 11.44 -0.70
N ILE A 237 -11.08 10.47 -0.01
CA ILE A 237 -11.54 10.61 1.37
C ILE A 237 -10.78 9.62 2.26
N GLY A 238 -9.95 10.17 3.13
CA GLY A 238 -8.93 9.48 3.92
C GLY A 238 -9.42 8.78 5.19
N ASN A 239 -8.47 8.14 5.88
CA ASN A 239 -8.69 7.12 6.91
C ASN A 239 -8.97 7.69 8.31
N GLY A 240 -10.24 8.00 8.62
CA GLY A 240 -10.65 8.48 9.94
C GLY A 240 -11.10 7.35 10.88
N SER A 241 -11.06 7.61 12.19
CA SER A 241 -11.54 6.69 13.24
C SER A 241 -13.07 6.52 13.26
N GLN A 242 -13.77 7.29 12.43
CA GLN A 242 -15.22 7.31 12.34
C GLN A 242 -15.67 6.81 10.97
N ASN A 243 -16.91 6.36 11.00
CA ASN A 243 -17.47 5.38 10.10
C ASN A 243 -18.08 6.07 8.84
N ARG A 244 -17.90 7.39 8.64
CA ARG A 244 -18.68 8.20 7.67
C ARG A 244 -17.80 9.11 6.82
N SER A 245 -17.86 8.94 5.50
CA SER A 245 -16.91 9.60 4.59
C SER A 245 -17.59 10.58 3.63
N LEU A 246 -18.75 10.23 3.07
CA LEU A 246 -19.53 11.10 2.18
C LEU A 246 -21.01 11.03 2.55
N ILE A 247 -21.64 12.18 2.85
CA ILE A 247 -23.01 12.24 3.36
C ILE A 247 -23.86 13.21 2.55
N LEU A 248 -25.02 12.73 2.10
CA LEU A 248 -26.03 13.51 1.39
C LEU A 248 -27.31 13.64 2.24
N ALA A 249 -27.91 14.83 2.22
CA ALA A 249 -29.20 15.13 2.86
C ALA A 249 -29.26 14.72 4.36
N ASP A 250 -28.43 15.37 5.19
CA ASP A 250 -28.37 15.14 6.63
C ASP A 250 -29.51 15.86 7.41
N ALA A 251 -29.65 15.54 8.71
CA ALA A 251 -30.81 15.62 9.63
C ALA A 251 -31.70 16.89 9.65
N SER A 252 -31.39 17.96 8.93
CA SER A 252 -32.22 19.17 8.84
C SER A 252 -32.69 19.52 7.42
N ASN A 253 -32.41 18.69 6.42
CA ASN A 253 -32.82 18.92 5.04
C ASN A 253 -34.26 18.42 4.78
N SER A 254 -35.08 19.30 4.18
CA SER A 254 -36.48 19.04 3.78
C SER A 254 -36.71 19.17 2.26
N GLY A 255 -35.65 19.32 1.46
CA GLY A 255 -35.72 19.30 0.00
C GLY A 255 -34.64 18.40 -0.63
N GLY A 256 -34.44 18.51 -1.95
CA GLY A 256 -33.60 17.58 -2.71
C GLY A 256 -32.11 17.92 -2.74
N SER A 257 -31.26 16.97 -2.36
CA SER A 257 -29.82 17.06 -2.51
C SER A 257 -29.29 16.04 -3.51
N GLU A 258 -28.29 16.45 -4.29
CA GLU A 258 -27.76 15.65 -5.37
C GLU A 258 -26.22 15.60 -5.37
N ILE A 259 -25.67 14.44 -5.70
CA ILE A 259 -24.29 14.33 -6.18
C ILE A 259 -24.36 13.88 -7.63
N ASN A 260 -23.66 14.58 -8.52
CA ASN A 260 -23.50 14.23 -9.92
C ASN A 260 -22.04 13.91 -10.18
N LEU A 261 -21.70 12.63 -10.26
CA LEU A 261 -20.39 12.17 -10.73
C LEU A 261 -20.49 12.03 -12.26
N ASN A 262 -20.09 13.09 -12.96
CA ASN A 262 -20.17 13.19 -14.41
C ASN A 262 -18.91 12.66 -15.09
N ASP A 263 -17.75 12.89 -14.48
CA ASP A 263 -16.44 12.36 -14.90
C ASP A 263 -15.47 12.35 -13.70
N GLY A 264 -14.28 11.78 -13.85
CA GLY A 264 -13.27 11.69 -12.78
C GLY A 264 -13.56 10.58 -11.76
N GLN A 265 -13.06 10.72 -10.54
CA GLN A 265 -13.16 9.67 -9.52
C GLN A 265 -13.53 10.20 -8.13
N ILE A 266 -14.33 9.44 -7.38
CA ILE A 266 -14.49 9.58 -5.92
C ILE A 266 -14.01 8.28 -5.28
N LYS A 267 -12.97 8.34 -4.44
CA LYS A 267 -12.36 7.18 -3.77
C LYS A 267 -12.43 7.30 -2.25
N LEU A 268 -12.99 6.28 -1.60
CA LEU A 268 -12.92 6.13 -0.15
C LEU A 268 -11.73 5.20 0.18
N LEU A 269 -10.72 5.72 0.87
CA LEU A 269 -9.42 5.07 1.05
C LEU A 269 -9.34 4.12 2.27
N ASN A 270 -10.37 4.07 3.11
CA ASN A 270 -10.45 3.13 4.24
C ASN A 270 -11.54 2.07 3.98
N TYR A 271 -11.10 0.82 3.84
CA TYR A 271 -11.88 -0.31 3.34
C TYR A 271 -12.81 -0.98 4.38
N GLY A 272 -12.60 -0.76 5.68
CA GLY A 272 -13.37 -1.45 6.74
C GLY A 272 -14.51 -0.65 7.37
N SER A 273 -14.42 0.69 7.41
CA SER A 273 -15.36 1.54 8.17
C SER A 273 -16.01 2.67 7.37
N SER A 274 -15.46 3.03 6.21
CA SER A 274 -15.97 4.12 5.38
C SER A 274 -17.29 3.73 4.70
N ARG A 275 -18.11 4.73 4.34
CA ARG A 275 -19.29 4.53 3.48
C ARG A 275 -19.79 5.83 2.87
N VAL A 276 -20.57 5.68 1.81
CA VAL A 276 -21.39 6.73 1.21
C VAL A 276 -22.80 6.64 1.79
N GLU A 277 -23.26 7.70 2.47
CA GLU A 277 -24.62 7.78 3.02
C GLU A 277 -25.51 8.65 2.09
N VAL A 278 -26.34 8.00 1.27
CA VAL A 278 -27.29 8.65 0.34
C VAL A 278 -28.62 8.85 1.05
N GLY A 279 -28.68 9.80 1.98
CA GLY A 279 -29.87 10.06 2.79
C GLY A 279 -29.63 9.76 4.27
N ARG A 280 -29.59 10.82 5.07
CA ARG A 280 -29.45 10.77 6.52
C ARG A 280 -30.45 11.72 7.18
N SER A 281 -31.75 11.49 6.98
CA SER A 281 -32.79 12.32 7.61
C SER A 281 -33.45 11.61 8.79
N SER A 282 -33.33 12.15 10.00
CA SER A 282 -34.13 11.73 11.17
C SER A 282 -35.60 12.20 11.12
N LEU A 283 -35.98 12.96 10.09
CA LEU A 283 -37.28 13.63 9.95
C LEU A 283 -38.07 13.22 8.69
N GLY A 284 -37.57 12.26 7.90
CA GLY A 284 -38.34 11.56 6.86
C GLY A 284 -38.87 12.40 5.69
N SER A 285 -38.33 13.60 5.40
CA SER A 285 -38.89 14.50 4.36
C SER A 285 -37.93 14.98 3.26
N GLY A 286 -36.61 14.80 3.40
CA GLY A 286 -35.64 15.17 2.35
C GLY A 286 -35.45 14.08 1.29
N THR A 287 -35.14 14.47 0.05
CA THR A 287 -34.74 13.53 -1.03
C THR A 287 -33.22 13.60 -1.24
N ALA A 288 -32.58 12.46 -1.46
CA ALA A 288 -31.14 12.35 -1.72
C ALA A 288 -30.92 11.53 -2.99
N THR A 289 -30.24 12.11 -3.97
CA THR A 289 -29.96 11.43 -5.25
C THR A 289 -28.45 11.39 -5.49
N PHE A 290 -27.89 10.21 -5.73
CA PHE A 290 -26.54 10.06 -6.28
C PHE A 290 -26.65 9.66 -7.75
N ASN A 291 -26.23 10.53 -8.66
CA ASN A 291 -26.20 10.26 -10.10
C ASN A 291 -24.77 9.91 -10.53
N LEU A 292 -24.57 8.69 -10.99
CA LEU A 292 -23.34 8.16 -11.54
C LEU A 292 -23.39 8.24 -13.08
N ASN A 293 -23.27 9.46 -13.60
CA ASN A 293 -23.38 9.81 -15.03
C ASN A 293 -22.13 9.45 -15.86
N GLY A 294 -21.03 9.12 -15.17
CA GLY A 294 -19.73 8.79 -15.74
C GLY A 294 -18.73 8.58 -14.60
N GLY A 295 -17.43 8.58 -14.92
CA GLY A 295 -16.37 8.45 -13.91
C GLY A 295 -16.41 7.15 -13.10
N VAL A 296 -15.72 7.15 -11.95
CA VAL A 296 -15.60 5.99 -11.05
C VAL A 296 -15.93 6.38 -9.61
N LEU A 297 -16.94 5.74 -9.02
CA LEU A 297 -17.15 5.74 -7.57
C LEU A 297 -16.53 4.48 -6.98
N GLN A 298 -15.48 4.63 -6.18
CA GLN A 298 -14.88 3.56 -5.41
C GLN A 298 -15.30 3.63 -3.94
N THR A 299 -16.05 2.64 -3.46
CA THR A 299 -16.60 2.64 -2.10
C THR A 299 -16.82 1.20 -1.58
N PRO A 300 -16.64 0.94 -0.28
CA PRO A 300 -17.04 -0.33 0.33
C PRO A 300 -18.54 -0.52 0.38
N VAL A 301 -19.28 0.48 0.86
CA VAL A 301 -20.73 0.39 1.08
C VAL A 301 -21.39 1.69 0.68
N LEU A 302 -22.57 1.58 0.08
CA LEU A 302 -23.55 2.65 -0.02
C LEU A 302 -24.72 2.32 0.90
N GLN A 303 -25.24 3.29 1.63
CA GLN A 303 -26.38 3.08 2.50
C GLN A 303 -27.25 4.32 2.59
N SER A 304 -28.49 4.13 3.04
CA SER A 304 -29.37 5.20 3.51
C SER A 304 -29.86 4.86 4.92
N THR A 305 -29.98 5.90 5.74
CA THR A 305 -30.47 5.78 7.13
C THR A 305 -31.74 6.59 7.36
N GLY A 306 -32.28 7.22 6.31
CA GLY A 306 -33.55 7.94 6.34
C GLY A 306 -33.67 9.01 5.24
N GLY A 307 -34.89 9.47 4.97
CA GLY A 307 -35.23 10.26 3.77
C GLY A 307 -35.58 9.35 2.58
N ASN A 308 -35.91 9.94 1.43
CA ASN A 308 -36.12 9.18 0.18
C ASN A 308 -34.82 9.20 -0.64
N SER A 309 -34.24 8.03 -0.85
CA SER A 309 -32.88 7.83 -1.34
C SER A 309 -32.86 7.16 -2.71
N THR A 310 -32.14 7.76 -3.66
CA THR A 310 -32.01 7.24 -5.02
C THR A 310 -30.54 7.16 -5.41
N PHE A 311 -30.10 5.98 -5.88
CA PHE A 311 -28.84 5.82 -6.57
C PHE A 311 -29.13 5.56 -8.05
N ARG A 312 -28.58 6.36 -8.94
CA ARG A 312 -28.86 6.29 -10.39
C ARG A 312 -27.57 5.98 -11.16
N PHE A 313 -27.57 4.88 -11.89
CA PHE A 313 -26.58 4.57 -12.90
C PHE A 313 -26.93 5.23 -14.22
N ASN A 314 -25.97 5.90 -14.84
CA ASN A 314 -26.11 6.49 -16.16
C ASN A 314 -24.76 6.50 -16.89
N GLY A 315 -24.04 5.36 -16.85
CA GLY A 315 -22.81 5.12 -17.62
C GLY A 315 -21.51 5.11 -16.82
N GLY A 316 -21.49 5.55 -15.55
CA GLY A 316 -20.30 5.49 -14.69
C GLY A 316 -20.10 4.14 -13.98
N LEU A 317 -18.89 3.93 -13.47
CA LEU A 317 -18.45 2.69 -12.80
C LEU A 317 -18.61 2.77 -11.29
N LEU A 318 -19.39 1.85 -10.71
CA LEU A 318 -19.36 1.55 -9.29
C LEU A 318 -18.33 0.45 -9.03
N GLN A 319 -17.23 0.81 -8.40
CA GLN A 319 -16.15 -0.09 -8.01
C GLN A 319 -16.24 -0.36 -6.51
N ILE A 320 -16.53 -1.60 -6.15
CA ILE A 320 -16.53 -2.02 -4.76
C ILE A 320 -15.09 -2.26 -4.31
N VAL A 321 -14.82 -2.09 -3.03
CA VAL A 321 -13.51 -2.44 -2.46
C VAL A 321 -13.60 -3.81 -1.78
N PRO A 322 -12.51 -4.61 -1.81
CA PRO A 322 -12.46 -5.88 -1.09
C PRO A 322 -12.80 -5.72 0.41
N ASP A 323 -13.39 -6.75 1.01
CA ASP A 323 -13.91 -6.87 2.39
C ASP A 323 -15.32 -6.28 2.69
N ALA A 324 -15.96 -5.64 1.72
CA ALA A 324 -17.40 -5.32 1.77
C ALA A 324 -18.31 -6.57 1.64
N THR A 325 -19.02 -6.95 2.71
CA THR A 325 -19.96 -8.09 2.70
C THR A 325 -21.24 -7.87 1.88
N GLY A 326 -21.48 -6.64 1.41
CA GLY A 326 -22.65 -6.28 0.61
C GLY A 326 -22.64 -4.81 0.20
N VAL A 327 -23.40 -4.50 -0.84
CA VAL A 327 -23.53 -3.18 -1.47
C VAL A 327 -24.99 -2.80 -1.46
N PHE A 328 -25.22 -1.51 -1.18
CA PHE A 328 -26.52 -0.94 -0.91
C PHE A 328 -27.11 -1.48 0.41
N SER A 329 -27.69 -0.57 1.19
CA SER A 329 -28.34 -0.89 2.46
C SER A 329 -29.33 0.21 2.80
N GLY A 330 -30.61 -0.09 2.65
CA GLY A 330 -31.71 0.83 2.90
C GLY A 330 -31.92 1.87 1.79
N ILE A 331 -31.36 1.69 0.60
CA ILE A 331 -31.58 2.60 -0.53
C ILE A 331 -32.98 2.36 -1.13
N ASP A 332 -33.80 3.39 -1.30
CA ASP A 332 -35.20 3.22 -1.73
C ASP A 332 -35.32 2.87 -3.22
N SER A 333 -34.42 3.39 -4.05
CA SER A 333 -34.44 3.13 -5.50
C SER A 333 -33.03 3.10 -6.08
N VAL A 334 -32.65 1.99 -6.70
CA VAL A 334 -31.43 1.85 -7.49
C VAL A 334 -31.83 1.78 -8.97
N LEU A 335 -31.65 2.88 -9.69
CA LEU A 335 -32.16 3.07 -11.05
C LEU A 335 -31.07 2.90 -12.11
N VAL A 336 -31.41 2.26 -13.23
CA VAL A 336 -30.60 2.21 -14.46
C VAL A 336 -31.26 3.12 -15.49
N SER A 337 -30.55 4.20 -15.85
CA SER A 337 -31.00 5.18 -16.85
C SER A 337 -30.51 4.79 -18.26
N ALA A 338 -30.46 5.74 -19.19
CA ALA A 338 -30.10 5.46 -20.58
C ALA A 338 -28.66 4.92 -20.75
N GLY A 339 -27.73 5.32 -19.87
CA GLY A 339 -26.40 4.71 -19.77
C GLY A 339 -26.38 3.48 -18.86
N PRO A 340 -25.49 2.50 -19.12
CA PRO A 340 -25.44 1.24 -18.38
C PRO A 340 -25.05 1.43 -16.91
N ALA A 341 -25.49 0.50 -16.08
CA ALA A 341 -24.91 0.26 -14.76
C ALA A 341 -23.60 -0.54 -14.90
N ARG A 342 -22.45 0.14 -14.78
CA ARG A 342 -21.14 -0.52 -14.79
C ARG A 342 -20.74 -0.91 -13.38
N LEU A 343 -20.46 -2.19 -13.18
CA LEU A 343 -20.24 -2.79 -11.87
C LEU A 343 -18.89 -3.52 -11.82
N SER A 344 -18.17 -3.33 -10.72
CA SER A 344 -16.93 -4.03 -10.39
C SER A 344 -16.97 -4.47 -8.93
N ALA A 345 -16.63 -5.74 -8.68
CA ALA A 345 -16.46 -6.30 -7.33
C ALA A 345 -15.17 -5.80 -6.63
N GLY A 346 -14.30 -5.07 -7.33
CA GLY A 346 -13.00 -4.65 -6.83
C GLY A 346 -11.94 -5.73 -6.87
N ASP A 347 -12.14 -6.77 -7.66
CA ASP A 347 -11.28 -7.95 -7.69
C ASP A 347 -10.81 -8.25 -9.11
N ASN A 348 -9.55 -7.91 -9.38
CA ASN A 348 -8.89 -8.17 -10.65
C ASN A 348 -8.27 -9.56 -10.76
N PHE A 349 -8.30 -10.36 -9.70
CA PHE A 349 -7.55 -11.62 -9.62
C PHE A 349 -8.47 -12.83 -9.41
N GLY A 350 -9.73 -12.60 -9.03
CA GLY A 350 -10.74 -13.63 -8.81
C GLY A 350 -10.77 -14.14 -7.37
N GLY A 351 -11.95 -14.59 -6.93
CA GLY A 351 -12.19 -15.19 -5.61
C GLY A 351 -12.92 -14.32 -4.59
N TYR A 352 -13.18 -13.05 -4.89
CA TYR A 352 -13.99 -12.18 -4.05
C TYR A 352 -15.44 -12.08 -4.54
N GLU A 353 -16.40 -12.13 -3.62
CA GLU A 353 -17.83 -12.08 -3.93
C GLU A 353 -18.50 -10.88 -3.24
N VAL A 354 -19.36 -10.19 -3.98
CA VAL A 354 -20.08 -9.01 -3.50
C VAL A 354 -21.56 -9.15 -3.80
N ALA A 355 -22.38 -9.07 -2.76
CA ALA A 355 -23.84 -9.05 -2.90
C ALA A 355 -24.38 -7.63 -3.09
N TYR A 356 -25.23 -7.43 -4.07
CA TYR A 356 -26.02 -6.21 -4.28
C TYR A 356 -27.41 -6.48 -3.72
N ALA A 357 -27.71 -5.88 -2.57
CA ALA A 357 -28.90 -6.22 -1.79
C ALA A 357 -30.19 -5.70 -2.44
N GLU A 358 -30.19 -4.46 -2.89
CA GLU A 358 -31.33 -3.81 -3.54
C GLU A 358 -31.38 -4.14 -5.05
N PRO A 359 -32.58 -4.36 -5.62
CA PRO A 359 -32.73 -4.64 -7.04
C PRO A 359 -32.42 -3.40 -7.89
N LEU A 360 -31.73 -3.61 -9.01
CA LEU A 360 -31.55 -2.60 -10.06
C LEU A 360 -32.84 -2.52 -10.89
N GLN A 361 -33.37 -1.32 -11.04
CA GLN A 361 -34.66 -1.05 -11.63
C GLN A 361 -34.55 -0.20 -12.90
N HIS A 362 -35.43 -0.43 -13.86
CA HIS A 362 -35.60 0.47 -15.00
C HIS A 362 -35.97 1.88 -14.52
N ASP A 363 -35.28 2.92 -15.01
CA ASP A 363 -35.61 4.30 -14.70
C ASP A 363 -36.98 4.68 -15.31
N PRO A 364 -38.02 4.97 -14.49
CA PRO A 364 -39.35 5.31 -15.01
C PRO A 364 -39.37 6.54 -15.92
N ALA A 365 -38.33 7.39 -15.87
CA ALA A 365 -38.20 8.54 -16.75
C ALA A 365 -38.04 8.17 -18.24
N LEU A 366 -37.64 6.94 -18.55
CA LEU A 366 -37.46 6.45 -19.93
C LEU A 366 -38.77 5.89 -20.55
N GLY A 367 -39.81 5.70 -19.73
CA GLY A 367 -41.09 5.18 -20.18
C GLY A 367 -41.00 3.73 -20.66
N SER A 368 -41.19 3.51 -21.96
CA SER A 368 -41.02 2.19 -22.60
C SER A 368 -39.71 2.05 -23.37
N THR A 369 -38.84 3.09 -23.33
CA THR A 369 -37.53 3.03 -23.98
C THR A 369 -36.63 2.16 -23.10
N PRO A 370 -35.95 1.13 -23.63
CA PRO A 370 -35.01 0.35 -22.84
C PRO A 370 -33.95 1.23 -22.18
N ASP A 371 -33.57 0.87 -20.95
CA ASP A 371 -32.41 1.46 -20.26
C ASP A 371 -31.08 0.92 -20.81
N GLY A 372 -29.97 1.39 -20.24
CA GLY A 372 -28.63 0.98 -20.64
C GLY A 372 -28.22 -0.42 -20.17
N GLY A 373 -29.04 -1.10 -19.37
CA GLY A 373 -28.72 -2.43 -18.85
C GLY A 373 -27.55 -2.46 -17.87
N VAL A 374 -26.88 -3.60 -17.80
CA VAL A 374 -25.81 -3.89 -16.81
C VAL A 374 -24.54 -4.32 -17.52
N ILE A 375 -23.39 -3.83 -17.05
CA ILE A 375 -22.06 -4.25 -17.48
C ILE A 375 -21.22 -4.63 -16.26
N LYS A 376 -20.84 -5.90 -16.13
CA LYS A 376 -19.94 -6.43 -15.10
C LYS A 376 -18.51 -6.56 -15.65
N GLN A 377 -17.51 -5.92 -15.03
CA GLN A 377 -16.22 -5.63 -15.70
C GLN A 377 -14.98 -6.41 -15.21
N ASP A 378 -14.89 -6.75 -13.93
CA ASP A 378 -13.69 -7.36 -13.34
C ASP A 378 -13.78 -8.89 -13.12
N PHE A 379 -12.79 -9.51 -12.47
CA PHE A 379 -12.74 -10.98 -12.30
C PHE A 379 -13.52 -11.51 -11.09
N GLY A 380 -13.94 -10.65 -10.16
CA GLY A 380 -14.74 -11.03 -8.99
C GLY A 380 -16.16 -11.49 -9.33
N THR A 381 -16.88 -11.96 -8.31
CA THR A 381 -18.29 -12.35 -8.39
C THR A 381 -19.18 -11.20 -7.93
N ILE A 382 -20.18 -10.82 -8.73
CA ILE A 382 -21.31 -10.01 -8.27
C ILE A 382 -22.54 -10.91 -8.13
N ILE A 383 -23.21 -10.81 -6.99
CA ILE A 383 -24.42 -11.55 -6.66
C ILE A 383 -25.56 -10.54 -6.54
N PHE A 384 -26.58 -10.64 -7.38
CA PHE A 384 -27.83 -9.92 -7.10
C PHE A 384 -28.60 -10.68 -6.03
N ALA A 385 -29.15 -9.99 -5.04
CA ALA A 385 -29.91 -10.63 -3.97
C ALA A 385 -31.41 -10.80 -4.29
N ASN A 386 -31.91 -10.06 -5.28
CA ASN A 386 -33.33 -10.03 -5.67
C ASN A 386 -33.47 -9.93 -7.20
N GLY A 387 -34.67 -10.20 -7.73
CA GLY A 387 -35.00 -9.99 -9.13
C GLY A 387 -34.90 -8.51 -9.54
N ASN A 388 -34.14 -8.25 -10.60
CA ASN A 388 -33.96 -6.93 -11.18
C ASN A 388 -35.05 -6.61 -12.21
N THR A 389 -35.26 -5.33 -12.52
CA THR A 389 -36.25 -4.88 -13.52
C THR A 389 -35.68 -3.94 -14.58
N TYR A 390 -34.36 -3.82 -14.69
CA TYR A 390 -33.74 -3.16 -15.83
C TYR A 390 -34.09 -3.88 -17.14
N THR A 391 -34.07 -3.14 -18.25
CA THR A 391 -34.64 -3.56 -19.54
C THR A 391 -33.61 -3.66 -20.65
N GLY A 392 -32.45 -3.03 -20.48
CA GLY A 392 -31.33 -3.12 -21.42
C GLY A 392 -30.51 -4.40 -21.28
N ASP A 393 -29.49 -4.50 -22.13
CA ASP A 393 -28.63 -5.68 -22.25
C ASP A 393 -27.84 -5.99 -20.97
N THR A 394 -27.58 -7.27 -20.76
CA THR A 394 -26.66 -7.73 -19.70
C THR A 394 -25.34 -8.16 -20.30
N VAL A 395 -24.28 -7.44 -19.95
CA VAL A 395 -22.91 -7.72 -20.37
C VAL A 395 -22.11 -8.20 -19.17
N VAL A 396 -21.52 -9.38 -19.27
CA VAL A 396 -20.51 -9.86 -18.33
C VAL A 396 -19.20 -9.90 -19.09
N GLU A 397 -18.34 -8.91 -18.88
CA GLU A 397 -17.04 -8.84 -19.55
C GLU A 397 -16.12 -9.95 -19.01
N ARG A 398 -16.09 -10.13 -17.67
CA ARG A 398 -15.23 -11.08 -16.94
C ARG A 398 -15.85 -11.47 -15.58
N GLY A 399 -15.34 -12.55 -14.98
CA GLY A 399 -15.75 -13.01 -13.66
C GLY A 399 -17.13 -13.65 -13.66
N LYS A 400 -17.83 -13.58 -12.53
CA LYS A 400 -19.16 -14.19 -12.38
C LYS A 400 -20.22 -13.15 -12.06
N LEU A 401 -21.38 -13.26 -12.71
CA LEU A 401 -22.62 -12.57 -12.32
C LEU A 401 -23.66 -13.62 -11.92
N VAL A 402 -24.18 -13.52 -10.70
CA VAL A 402 -25.18 -14.45 -10.16
C VAL A 402 -26.56 -13.81 -10.17
N LEU A 403 -27.51 -14.48 -10.82
CA LEU A 403 -28.92 -14.12 -10.88
C LEU A 403 -29.71 -15.11 -10.02
N PRO A 404 -30.36 -14.67 -8.93
CA PRO A 404 -31.14 -15.55 -8.05
C PRO A 404 -32.58 -15.79 -8.56
N GLU A 405 -32.98 -15.07 -9.62
CA GLU A 405 -34.33 -15.11 -10.21
C GLU A 405 -34.24 -14.90 -11.72
N ALA A 406 -35.27 -15.35 -12.45
CA ALA A 406 -35.42 -15.08 -13.88
C ALA A 406 -35.84 -13.61 -14.10
N SER A 407 -34.86 -12.70 -14.07
CA SER A 407 -35.07 -11.26 -14.06
C SER A 407 -34.52 -10.50 -15.28
N LEU A 408 -33.99 -11.19 -16.29
CA LEU A 408 -33.54 -10.55 -17.53
C LEU A 408 -34.74 -10.25 -18.43
N HIS A 409 -34.71 -9.10 -19.10
CA HIS A 409 -35.81 -8.66 -19.95
C HIS A 409 -35.85 -9.44 -21.28
N THR A 410 -37.04 -9.81 -21.74
CA THR A 410 -37.22 -10.68 -22.92
C THR A 410 -36.72 -10.05 -24.22
N GLU A 411 -36.73 -8.73 -24.32
CA GLU A 411 -36.22 -8.01 -25.51
C GLU A 411 -34.72 -7.64 -25.39
N SER A 412 -34.05 -8.01 -24.29
CA SER A 412 -32.63 -7.68 -24.05
C SER A 412 -31.69 -8.74 -24.62
N GLY A 413 -30.45 -8.34 -24.90
CA GLY A 413 -29.35 -9.24 -25.22
C GLY A 413 -28.52 -9.63 -23.99
N VAL A 414 -27.88 -10.80 -24.05
CA VAL A 414 -26.85 -11.24 -23.10
C VAL A 414 -25.51 -11.36 -23.80
N HIS A 415 -24.48 -10.71 -23.28
CA HIS A 415 -23.14 -10.69 -23.87
C HIS A 415 -22.12 -11.20 -22.86
N LEU A 416 -21.49 -12.34 -23.15
CA LEU A 416 -20.53 -12.99 -22.25
C LEU A 416 -19.14 -12.93 -22.85
N GLY A 417 -18.20 -12.36 -22.10
CA GLY A 417 -16.78 -12.37 -22.44
C GLY A 417 -16.11 -13.71 -22.17
N PRO A 418 -14.83 -13.89 -22.55
CA PRO A 418 -14.25 -15.23 -22.63
C PRO A 418 -14.07 -15.93 -21.28
N ASN A 419 -13.99 -15.16 -20.19
CA ASN A 419 -13.90 -15.66 -18.82
C ASN A 419 -15.12 -15.28 -17.97
N ALA A 420 -16.23 -14.95 -18.64
CA ALA A 420 -17.47 -14.61 -17.99
C ALA A 420 -18.30 -15.85 -17.67
N VAL A 421 -18.90 -15.89 -16.48
CA VAL A 421 -19.90 -16.86 -16.08
C VAL A 421 -21.17 -16.13 -15.69
N LEU A 422 -22.28 -16.47 -16.33
CA LEU A 422 -23.61 -16.11 -15.90
C LEU A 422 -24.18 -17.27 -15.08
N ASP A 423 -24.28 -17.09 -13.78
CA ASP A 423 -24.80 -18.09 -12.84
C ASP A 423 -26.31 -17.89 -12.69
N LEU A 424 -27.09 -18.80 -13.28
CA LEU A 424 -28.55 -18.80 -13.24
C LEU A 424 -28.99 -19.59 -11.99
N ASP A 425 -28.79 -18.99 -10.83
CA ASP A 425 -29.07 -19.58 -9.51
C ASP A 425 -30.57 -19.54 -9.16
N PHE A 426 -31.39 -20.08 -10.07
CA PHE A 426 -32.82 -20.26 -9.90
C PHE A 426 -33.29 -21.54 -10.59
N ASN A 427 -34.52 -21.96 -10.32
CA ASN A 427 -35.19 -23.04 -11.06
C ASN A 427 -36.19 -22.43 -12.05
N GLY A 428 -36.06 -22.72 -13.34
CA GLY A 428 -36.96 -22.22 -14.37
C GLY A 428 -36.23 -21.73 -15.61
N ILE A 429 -36.91 -20.92 -16.41
CA ILE A 429 -36.43 -20.40 -17.68
C ILE A 429 -36.52 -18.86 -17.64
N ASN A 430 -35.46 -18.18 -18.09
CA ASN A 430 -35.47 -16.77 -18.42
C ASN A 430 -35.32 -16.59 -19.93
N SER A 431 -36.25 -15.92 -20.61
CA SER A 431 -36.14 -15.64 -22.05
C SER A 431 -35.41 -14.32 -22.32
N VAL A 432 -34.61 -14.28 -23.39
CA VAL A 432 -33.88 -13.11 -23.88
C VAL A 432 -33.88 -13.11 -25.41
N ALA A 433 -33.73 -11.93 -26.02
CA ALA A 433 -33.77 -11.81 -27.48
C ALA A 433 -32.56 -12.49 -28.12
N THR A 434 -31.36 -12.19 -27.62
CA THR A 434 -30.09 -12.67 -28.21
C THR A 434 -29.08 -13.05 -27.15
N LEU A 435 -28.16 -13.95 -27.52
CA LEU A 435 -26.99 -14.33 -26.74
C LEU A 435 -25.74 -14.22 -27.60
N HIS A 436 -24.72 -13.54 -27.10
CA HIS A 436 -23.40 -13.43 -27.70
C HIS A 436 -22.34 -13.97 -26.74
N ILE A 437 -21.45 -14.81 -27.26
CA ILE A 437 -20.28 -15.30 -26.52
C ILE A 437 -19.05 -14.86 -27.30
N ASN A 438 -18.24 -14.00 -26.68
CA ASN A 438 -17.04 -13.42 -27.28
C ASN A 438 -17.31 -12.65 -28.58
N GLY A 439 -18.47 -11.97 -28.66
CA GLY A 439 -18.92 -11.26 -29.86
C GLY A 439 -19.63 -12.14 -30.90
N GLU A 440 -19.53 -13.47 -30.77
CA GLU A 440 -20.17 -14.41 -31.69
C GLU A 440 -21.63 -14.68 -31.27
N PRO A 441 -22.61 -14.48 -32.17
CA PRO A 441 -24.01 -14.71 -31.87
C PRO A 441 -24.30 -16.22 -31.75
N GLN A 442 -25.13 -16.58 -30.79
CA GLN A 442 -25.49 -17.95 -30.49
C GLN A 442 -26.85 -18.34 -31.08
N SER A 443 -27.07 -19.64 -31.27
CA SER A 443 -28.32 -20.15 -31.84
C SER A 443 -29.49 -20.12 -30.85
N PRO A 444 -30.74 -19.94 -31.33
CA PRO A 444 -31.95 -20.00 -30.51
C PRO A 444 -32.13 -21.33 -29.79
N GLY A 445 -32.79 -21.27 -28.64
CA GLY A 445 -33.07 -22.40 -27.77
C GLY A 445 -32.52 -22.20 -26.36
N THR A 446 -32.68 -23.23 -25.51
CA THR A 446 -32.27 -23.16 -24.11
C THR A 446 -30.76 -23.38 -23.92
N TRP A 447 -30.13 -22.48 -23.19
CA TRP A 447 -28.73 -22.48 -22.78
C TRP A 447 -28.61 -22.65 -21.27
N GLY A 448 -27.61 -23.40 -20.81
CA GLY A 448 -27.38 -23.61 -19.38
C GLY A 448 -26.11 -24.38 -19.07
N ALA A 449 -25.87 -24.62 -17.78
CA ALA A 449 -24.72 -25.36 -17.31
C ALA A 449 -24.79 -26.85 -17.66
N GLU A 450 -23.66 -27.57 -17.60
CA GLU A 450 -23.66 -29.02 -17.74
C GLU A 450 -24.58 -29.66 -16.66
N GLY A 451 -25.50 -30.51 -17.08
CA GLY A 451 -26.49 -31.14 -16.19
C GLY A 451 -27.79 -30.35 -15.94
N SER A 452 -27.92 -29.13 -16.47
CA SER A 452 -29.15 -28.30 -16.36
C SER A 452 -30.34 -28.80 -17.19
N GLY A 453 -30.10 -29.63 -18.21
CA GLY A 453 -31.12 -30.07 -19.17
C GLY A 453 -31.33 -29.10 -20.35
N ALA A 454 -30.50 -28.07 -20.50
CA ALA A 454 -30.48 -27.17 -21.65
C ALA A 454 -30.21 -27.90 -22.97
N THR A 455 -30.76 -27.40 -24.07
CA THR A 455 -30.43 -27.85 -25.44
C THR A 455 -28.96 -27.56 -25.77
N HIS A 456 -28.43 -26.44 -25.28
CA HIS A 456 -27.06 -25.99 -25.46
C HIS A 456 -26.36 -25.87 -24.10
N ILE A 457 -25.25 -26.59 -23.93
CA ILE A 457 -24.43 -26.53 -22.71
C ILE A 457 -23.18 -25.71 -22.95
N SER A 458 -22.81 -24.87 -21.99
CA SER A 458 -21.61 -24.04 -22.09
C SER A 458 -21.03 -23.74 -20.71
N ARG A 459 -19.69 -23.66 -20.62
CA ARG A 459 -18.95 -23.27 -19.41
C ARG A 459 -19.24 -21.84 -18.95
N HIS A 460 -19.86 -21.04 -19.81
CA HIS A 460 -20.26 -19.66 -19.52
C HIS A 460 -21.53 -19.59 -18.67
N PHE A 461 -22.15 -20.74 -18.36
CA PHE A 461 -23.32 -20.82 -17.50
C PHE A 461 -23.03 -21.67 -16.27
N ALA A 462 -23.59 -21.25 -15.14
CA ALA A 462 -23.65 -22.00 -13.89
C ALA A 462 -25.10 -21.99 -13.34
N GLY A 463 -25.34 -22.75 -12.27
CA GLY A 463 -26.66 -22.82 -11.64
C GLY A 463 -27.62 -23.82 -12.32
N SER A 464 -28.84 -23.91 -11.78
CA SER A 464 -29.90 -24.82 -12.26
C SER A 464 -30.84 -24.22 -13.30
N GLY A 465 -30.79 -22.91 -13.51
CA GLY A 465 -31.68 -22.18 -14.40
C GLY A 465 -31.29 -22.33 -15.86
N LEU A 466 -32.23 -21.96 -16.74
CA LEU A 466 -32.05 -21.99 -18.20
C LEU A 466 -32.25 -20.58 -18.77
N LEU A 467 -31.42 -20.21 -19.75
CA LEU A 467 -31.59 -19.02 -20.57
C LEU A 467 -32.19 -19.45 -21.92
N ASP A 468 -33.40 -19.01 -22.26
CA ASP A 468 -34.03 -19.28 -23.56
C ASP A 468 -33.74 -18.13 -24.53
N VAL A 469 -33.08 -18.43 -25.64
CA VAL A 469 -32.66 -17.44 -26.64
C VAL A 469 -33.64 -17.47 -27.80
N ASP A 470 -34.30 -16.35 -28.07
CA ASP A 470 -35.41 -16.28 -29.04
C ASP A 470 -34.93 -16.22 -30.50
N GLU A 471 -33.87 -15.46 -30.79
CA GLU A 471 -33.37 -15.23 -32.15
C GLU A 471 -31.84 -15.20 -32.25
N VAL A 472 -31.32 -15.36 -33.47
CA VAL A 472 -29.88 -15.20 -33.76
C VAL A 472 -29.60 -13.71 -33.91
N GLY A 473 -28.76 -13.16 -33.03
CA GLY A 473 -28.33 -11.76 -33.13
C GLY A 473 -27.31 -11.51 -34.27
N ASP A 474 -27.09 -10.23 -34.59
CA ASP A 474 -26.00 -9.83 -35.49
C ASP A 474 -24.63 -9.98 -34.80
N PRO A 475 -23.56 -10.34 -35.53
CA PRO A 475 -22.21 -10.39 -34.97
C PRO A 475 -21.80 -9.06 -34.33
N GLN A 476 -21.26 -9.12 -33.12
CA GLN A 476 -20.78 -7.96 -32.38
C GLN A 476 -19.24 -7.96 -32.35
N PRO A 477 -18.59 -6.79 -32.26
CA PRO A 477 -17.17 -6.76 -31.95
C PRO A 477 -16.90 -7.54 -30.65
N PRO A 478 -15.76 -8.22 -30.52
CA PRO A 478 -15.35 -8.80 -29.26
C PRO A 478 -15.41 -7.74 -28.17
N ILE A 479 -15.90 -8.11 -26.98
CA ILE A 479 -15.99 -7.20 -25.85
C ILE A 479 -14.60 -6.59 -25.59
N SER A 480 -14.45 -5.30 -25.89
CA SER A 480 -13.30 -4.49 -25.48
C SER A 480 -13.47 -4.20 -24.00
N PHE A 481 -12.50 -4.55 -23.17
CA PHE A 481 -12.63 -4.32 -21.74
C PHE A 481 -12.44 -2.82 -21.47
N SER A 482 -13.19 -2.26 -20.51
CA SER A 482 -13.13 -0.82 -20.27
C SER A 482 -11.90 -0.45 -19.43
N LYS A 483 -11.13 0.53 -19.89
CA LYS A 483 -9.97 1.08 -19.17
C LYS A 483 -10.43 1.88 -17.94
N GLY A 484 -10.16 1.38 -16.74
CA GLY A 484 -10.29 2.15 -15.50
C GLY A 484 -9.03 2.99 -15.20
N PRO A 485 -9.09 4.07 -14.39
CA PRO A 485 -7.99 5.02 -14.24
C PRO A 485 -6.74 4.53 -13.44
N ASP A 486 -6.76 3.31 -12.91
CA ASP A 486 -5.54 2.59 -12.45
C ASP A 486 -5.62 1.09 -12.79
N VAL A 487 -6.53 0.74 -13.73
CA VAL A 487 -6.88 -0.64 -14.09
C VAL A 487 -7.03 -0.70 -15.60
N GLY A 488 -5.90 -0.61 -16.29
CA GLY A 488 -5.84 -0.43 -17.73
C GLY A 488 -5.08 -1.52 -18.47
N ARG A 489 -5.28 -2.80 -18.12
CA ARG A 489 -4.73 -3.91 -18.91
C ARG A 489 -5.77 -4.95 -19.28
N ASP A 490 -6.12 -4.91 -20.56
CA ASP A 490 -6.94 -5.87 -21.24
C ASP A 490 -6.08 -7.08 -21.61
N TYR A 491 -5.82 -7.96 -20.64
CA TYR A 491 -5.13 -9.20 -20.94
C TYR A 491 -6.03 -10.12 -21.77
N ASP A 492 -5.49 -10.70 -22.83
CA ASP A 492 -6.17 -11.78 -23.55
C ASP A 492 -6.54 -12.89 -22.54
N PRO A 493 -7.82 -13.27 -22.44
CA PRO A 493 -8.26 -14.38 -21.60
C PRO A 493 -7.48 -15.68 -21.81
N ALA A 494 -7.03 -15.97 -23.03
CA ALA A 494 -6.18 -17.12 -23.32
C ALA A 494 -4.81 -17.00 -22.64
N VAL A 495 -4.26 -15.77 -22.56
CA VAL A 495 -3.01 -15.49 -21.85
C VAL A 495 -3.19 -15.70 -20.34
N ILE A 496 -4.27 -15.22 -19.75
CA ILE A 496 -4.55 -15.43 -18.31
C ILE A 496 -4.75 -16.92 -18.00
N ALA A 497 -5.51 -17.64 -18.82
CA ALA A 497 -5.72 -19.08 -18.66
C ALA A 497 -4.42 -19.90 -18.84
N SER A 498 -3.42 -19.33 -19.53
CA SER A 498 -2.11 -19.96 -19.70
C SER A 498 -1.14 -19.73 -18.54
N ILE A 499 -1.49 -18.91 -17.54
CA ILE A 499 -0.61 -18.64 -16.39
C ILE A 499 -0.53 -19.90 -15.52
N PRO A 500 0.67 -20.48 -15.33
CA PRO A 500 0.83 -21.70 -14.55
C PRO A 500 0.55 -21.46 -13.06
N ASP A 501 -0.21 -22.37 -12.44
CA ASP A 501 -0.46 -22.37 -11.00
C ASP A 501 0.78 -22.89 -10.24
N PRO A 502 1.37 -22.11 -9.32
CA PRO A 502 2.51 -22.58 -8.53
C PRO A 502 2.14 -23.79 -7.65
N LEU A 503 0.87 -23.97 -7.28
CA LEU A 503 0.37 -25.07 -6.44
C LEU A 503 -0.15 -26.29 -7.21
N THR A 504 0.16 -26.39 -8.49
CA THR A 504 -0.14 -27.58 -9.30
C THR A 504 1.16 -28.20 -9.82
N MET A 505 1.42 -29.48 -9.50
CA MET A 505 2.58 -30.25 -9.99
C MET A 505 2.53 -30.40 -11.52
N ASN A 506 3.64 -30.72 -12.21
CA ASN A 506 3.62 -30.87 -13.67
C ASN A 506 2.78 -32.07 -14.14
N ASN A 507 2.53 -33.04 -13.26
CA ASN A 507 1.62 -34.17 -13.53
C ASN A 507 0.14 -33.82 -13.29
N GLY A 508 -0.18 -32.60 -12.87
CA GLY A 508 -1.53 -32.12 -12.57
C GLY A 508 -1.98 -32.31 -11.11
N ASP A 509 -1.18 -32.94 -10.25
CA ASP A 509 -1.56 -33.14 -8.85
C ASP A 509 -1.52 -31.82 -8.06
N PRO A 510 -2.49 -31.56 -7.16
CA PRO A 510 -2.47 -30.36 -6.33
C PRO A 510 -1.40 -30.42 -5.23
N VAL A 511 -0.89 -29.25 -4.84
CA VAL A 511 0.06 -29.04 -3.74
C VAL A 511 -0.68 -28.40 -2.56
N SER A 512 -1.09 -29.23 -1.60
CA SER A 512 -1.96 -28.82 -0.49
C SER A 512 -1.26 -28.76 0.88
N SER A 513 0.08 -28.82 0.93
CA SER A 513 0.84 -28.79 2.19
C SER A 513 2.22 -28.21 1.99
N THR A 514 2.78 -27.63 3.07
CA THR A 514 4.15 -27.12 3.09
C THR A 514 5.17 -28.22 2.83
N GLN A 515 4.94 -29.45 3.30
CA GLN A 515 5.84 -30.58 3.07
C GLN A 515 5.90 -30.95 1.59
N LYS A 516 4.75 -31.02 0.90
CA LYS A 516 4.72 -31.32 -0.55
C LYS A 516 5.34 -30.18 -1.36
N TRP A 517 5.14 -28.92 -0.95
CA TRP A 517 5.86 -27.80 -1.55
C TRP A 517 7.38 -27.95 -1.39
N THR A 518 7.86 -28.06 -0.14
CA THR A 518 9.29 -28.05 0.19
C THR A 518 10.05 -29.24 -0.38
N ASN A 519 9.44 -30.43 -0.38
CA ASN A 519 10.13 -31.67 -0.77
C ASN A 519 9.98 -32.02 -2.26
N GLU A 520 8.96 -31.48 -2.94
CA GLU A 520 8.62 -31.90 -4.31
C GLU A 520 8.45 -30.70 -5.25
N ARG A 521 7.38 -29.90 -5.09
CA ARG A 521 7.01 -28.85 -6.06
C ARG A 521 8.10 -27.80 -6.24
N ARG A 522 8.77 -27.41 -5.16
CA ARG A 522 9.82 -26.40 -5.21
C ARG A 522 10.98 -26.82 -6.12
N GLU A 523 11.45 -28.06 -6.01
CA GLU A 523 12.53 -28.56 -6.86
C GLU A 523 12.08 -28.71 -8.32
N GLU A 524 10.83 -29.12 -8.54
CA GLU A 524 10.24 -29.20 -9.87
C GLU A 524 10.21 -27.83 -10.57
N ILE A 525 9.74 -26.78 -9.89
CA ILE A 525 9.75 -25.41 -10.42
C ILE A 525 11.19 -24.91 -10.64
N LEU A 526 12.11 -25.20 -9.71
CA LEU A 526 13.51 -24.81 -9.83
C LEU A 526 14.15 -25.42 -11.07
N GLU A 527 13.83 -26.68 -11.35
CA GLU A 527 14.30 -27.38 -12.54
C GLU A 527 13.74 -26.80 -13.82
N LEU A 528 12.47 -26.39 -13.84
CA LEU A 528 11.89 -25.69 -14.99
C LEU A 528 12.61 -24.37 -15.29
N PHE A 529 12.97 -23.58 -14.27
CA PHE A 529 13.76 -22.35 -14.46
C PHE A 529 15.19 -22.63 -14.92
N ARG A 530 15.84 -23.66 -14.36
CA ARG A 530 17.18 -24.10 -14.80
C ARG A 530 17.17 -24.56 -16.25
N GLU A 531 16.13 -25.27 -16.68
CA GLU A 531 16.06 -25.79 -18.04
C GLU A 531 15.70 -24.73 -19.08
N ASN A 532 14.72 -23.88 -18.76
CA ASN A 532 14.06 -23.05 -19.76
C ASN A 532 14.46 -21.58 -19.70
N VAL A 533 15.04 -21.09 -18.59
CA VAL A 533 15.28 -19.65 -18.39
C VAL A 533 16.75 -19.37 -18.08
N TYR A 534 17.19 -19.60 -16.85
CA TYR A 534 18.50 -19.13 -16.37
C TYR A 534 19.66 -20.09 -16.70
N GLY A 535 19.34 -21.35 -17.00
CA GLY A 535 20.32 -22.40 -17.29
C GLY A 535 20.84 -23.12 -16.03
N ARG A 536 21.27 -24.36 -16.21
CA ARG A 536 21.94 -25.22 -15.22
C ARG A 536 23.37 -24.74 -15.01
N ASN A 537 23.72 -24.50 -13.75
CA ASN A 537 25.09 -24.15 -13.39
C ASN A 537 26.03 -25.31 -13.77
N ALA A 538 27.15 -25.01 -14.42
CA ALA A 538 28.16 -26.02 -14.69
C ALA A 538 28.79 -26.56 -13.39
N VAL A 539 28.74 -25.76 -12.32
CA VAL A 539 29.26 -26.11 -11.00
C VAL A 539 28.51 -25.35 -9.90
N ASP A 540 28.07 -26.04 -8.84
CA ASP A 540 27.47 -25.37 -7.69
C ASP A 540 28.54 -24.77 -6.78
N ARG A 541 29.27 -25.59 -6.03
CA ARG A 541 30.48 -25.17 -5.29
C ARG A 541 31.73 -25.72 -6.00
N PRO A 542 32.69 -24.87 -6.39
CA PRO A 542 33.83 -25.31 -7.18
C PRO A 542 34.79 -26.21 -6.37
N PRO A 543 35.45 -27.20 -7.02
CA PRO A 543 36.41 -28.09 -6.36
C PRO A 543 37.55 -27.35 -5.65
N TYR A 544 37.99 -26.24 -6.23
CA TYR A 544 38.90 -25.29 -5.58
C TYR A 544 38.14 -24.01 -5.29
N LEU A 545 38.05 -23.64 -4.00
CA LEU A 545 37.54 -22.36 -3.55
C LEU A 545 38.44 -21.83 -2.42
N LYS A 546 38.99 -20.64 -2.60
CA LYS A 546 39.85 -19.98 -1.60
C LYS A 546 39.38 -18.54 -1.40
N HIS A 547 39.36 -18.10 -0.15
CA HIS A 547 39.07 -16.73 0.23
C HIS A 547 40.29 -16.13 0.91
N ASP A 548 40.79 -15.00 0.39
CA ASP A 548 41.91 -14.26 0.98
C ASP A 548 41.49 -12.82 1.25
N VAL A 549 41.59 -12.35 2.51
CA VAL A 549 41.47 -10.92 2.82
C VAL A 549 42.77 -10.24 2.39
N VAL A 550 42.78 -9.64 1.20
CA VAL A 550 43.98 -9.05 0.59
C VAL A 550 44.20 -7.60 0.97
N TYR A 551 43.19 -6.94 1.54
CA TYR A 551 43.28 -5.59 2.08
C TYR A 551 42.26 -5.40 3.19
N SER A 552 42.65 -4.68 4.25
CA SER A 552 41.77 -4.28 5.36
C SER A 552 42.18 -2.90 5.86
N SER A 553 41.22 -2.01 6.08
CA SER A 553 41.46 -0.65 6.58
C SER A 553 40.32 -0.16 7.44
N ARG A 554 40.63 0.61 8.49
CA ARG A 554 39.62 1.35 9.26
C ARG A 554 39.11 2.55 8.45
N ILE A 555 37.81 2.79 8.52
CA ILE A 555 37.10 3.88 7.84
C ILE A 555 36.22 4.65 8.83
N PHE A 556 35.62 5.78 8.38
CA PHE A 556 34.71 6.61 9.18
C PHE A 556 35.23 6.97 10.58
N ASN A 557 36.47 7.47 10.67
CA ASN A 557 37.14 7.79 11.95
C ASN A 557 37.28 6.60 12.91
N ASN A 558 37.61 5.42 12.38
CA ASN A 558 37.84 4.19 13.14
C ASN A 558 36.58 3.59 13.79
N THR A 559 35.40 3.77 13.21
CA THR A 559 34.16 3.13 13.68
C THR A 559 33.81 1.86 12.89
N ALA A 560 34.33 1.71 11.68
CA ALA A 560 34.08 0.55 10.81
C ALA A 560 35.36 0.11 10.08
N ILE A 561 35.31 -1.08 9.47
CA ILE A 561 36.38 -1.67 8.65
C ILE A 561 35.86 -1.88 7.24
N ARG A 562 36.72 -1.56 6.26
CA ARG A 562 36.59 -1.99 4.86
C ARG A 562 37.57 -3.11 4.59
N GLU A 563 37.09 -4.22 4.06
CA GLU A 563 37.87 -5.36 3.61
C GLU A 563 37.69 -5.60 2.11
N LYS A 564 38.77 -6.05 1.47
CA LYS A 564 38.76 -6.57 0.11
C LYS A 564 39.11 -8.04 0.18
N VAL A 565 38.14 -8.89 -0.14
CA VAL A 565 38.25 -10.34 -0.13
C VAL A 565 38.42 -10.81 -1.57
N LEU A 566 39.54 -11.48 -1.87
CA LEU A 566 39.77 -12.15 -3.13
C LEU A 566 39.16 -13.55 -3.04
N ILE A 567 38.15 -13.82 -3.87
CA ILE A 567 37.50 -15.12 -3.98
C ILE A 567 38.07 -15.81 -5.22
N THR A 568 38.97 -16.78 -5.02
CA THR A 568 39.57 -17.57 -6.10
C THR A 568 38.84 -18.91 -6.23
N TYR A 569 38.41 -19.25 -7.43
CA TYR A 569 37.76 -20.51 -7.75
C TYR A 569 38.53 -21.26 -8.85
N GLY A 570 38.32 -22.57 -8.95
CA GLY A 570 38.99 -23.40 -9.93
C GLY A 570 38.46 -24.81 -10.04
N ASP A 571 38.83 -25.48 -11.14
CA ASP A 571 38.42 -26.85 -11.47
C ASP A 571 39.15 -27.95 -10.65
N GLY A 572 40.14 -27.55 -9.85
CA GLY A 572 41.00 -28.46 -9.09
C GLY A 572 42.24 -28.97 -9.84
N ASN A 573 42.33 -28.72 -11.15
CA ASN A 573 43.43 -29.16 -12.03
C ASN A 573 44.41 -28.03 -12.40
N GLY A 574 44.25 -26.86 -11.77
CA GLY A 574 45.13 -25.71 -11.95
C GLY A 574 44.54 -24.58 -12.78
N ASN A 575 43.37 -24.79 -13.42
CA ASN A 575 42.63 -23.69 -14.04
C ASN A 575 41.88 -22.92 -12.96
N ARG A 576 42.10 -21.60 -12.89
CA ARG A 576 41.60 -20.74 -11.81
C ARG A 576 41.34 -19.34 -12.32
N ASP A 577 40.33 -18.73 -11.73
CA ASP A 577 40.02 -17.31 -11.89
C ASP A 577 39.51 -16.76 -10.54
N SER A 578 39.25 -15.46 -10.45
CA SER A 578 38.91 -14.81 -9.19
C SER A 578 38.15 -13.51 -9.38
N PHE A 579 37.36 -13.15 -8.37
CA PHE A 579 36.71 -11.84 -8.28
C PHE A 579 36.85 -11.27 -6.87
N TYR A 580 36.59 -9.97 -6.73
CA TYR A 580 36.65 -9.30 -5.43
C TYR A 580 35.27 -9.10 -4.81
N LEU A 581 35.18 -9.42 -3.52
CA LEU A 581 34.10 -8.99 -2.64
C LEU A 581 34.61 -7.85 -1.75
N TYR A 582 33.90 -6.73 -1.75
CA TYR A 582 34.14 -5.61 -0.85
C TYR A 582 33.18 -5.69 0.33
N VAL A 583 33.71 -5.62 1.54
CA VAL A 583 32.93 -5.81 2.77
C VAL A 583 33.17 -4.63 3.70
N TYR A 584 32.09 -4.01 4.13
CA TYR A 584 32.06 -2.91 5.07
C TYR A 584 31.27 -3.35 6.29
N ARG A 585 31.95 -3.41 7.43
CA ARG A 585 31.35 -3.91 8.67
C ARG A 585 31.79 -3.11 9.89
N PRO A 586 31.03 -3.17 11.00
CA PRO A 586 31.51 -2.75 12.30
C PRO A 586 32.83 -3.43 12.65
N ILE A 587 33.59 -2.85 13.56
CA ILE A 587 34.82 -3.48 14.03
C ILE A 587 34.46 -4.80 14.71
N PRO A 588 35.17 -5.90 14.36
CA PRO A 588 34.93 -7.19 14.97
C PRO A 588 34.89 -7.13 16.50
N GLY A 589 33.85 -7.73 17.10
CA GLY A 589 33.61 -7.74 18.54
C GLY A 589 33.05 -6.46 19.17
N THR A 590 32.75 -5.39 18.41
CA THR A 590 32.15 -4.17 19.00
C THR A 590 30.63 -4.20 19.03
N THR A 591 30.00 -4.63 17.93
CA THR A 591 28.54 -4.67 17.78
C THR A 591 28.18 -5.84 16.88
N LYS A 592 27.19 -6.65 17.28
CA LYS A 592 26.65 -7.70 16.41
C LYS A 592 25.76 -7.07 15.33
N PRO A 593 26.01 -7.31 14.03
CA PRO A 593 25.16 -6.75 12.97
C PRO A 593 23.73 -7.31 13.01
N LYS A 594 22.75 -6.51 12.56
CA LYS A 594 21.35 -6.95 12.41
C LYS A 594 21.14 -7.85 11.19
N GLY A 595 21.91 -7.60 10.14
CA GLY A 595 21.84 -8.30 8.87
C GLY A 595 23.01 -7.92 7.96
N ILE A 596 23.09 -8.57 6.80
CA ILE A 596 24.09 -8.31 5.78
C ILE A 596 23.38 -8.05 4.45
N PHE A 597 23.66 -6.93 3.79
CA PHE A 597 23.24 -6.69 2.41
C PHE A 597 24.39 -7.01 1.45
N ILE A 598 24.17 -7.90 0.48
CA ILE A 598 25.12 -8.23 -0.60
C ILE A 598 24.60 -7.63 -1.90
N LEU A 599 25.25 -6.58 -2.40
CA LEU A 599 24.96 -5.95 -3.67
C LEU A 599 25.64 -6.69 -4.84
N ILE A 600 24.83 -7.18 -5.78
CA ILE A 600 25.29 -7.60 -7.11
C ILE A 600 25.42 -6.33 -7.98
N ASN A 601 26.61 -5.74 -7.98
CA ASN A 601 26.83 -4.43 -8.60
C ASN A 601 26.99 -4.54 -10.12
N ASN A 602 26.08 -3.91 -10.87
CA ASN A 602 26.15 -3.75 -12.33
C ASN A 602 26.75 -2.40 -12.77
N ARG A 603 27.05 -1.47 -11.86
CA ARG A 603 27.78 -0.21 -12.11
C ARG A 603 29.31 -0.43 -12.09
N PRO A 604 30.16 0.55 -12.44
CA PRO A 604 31.61 0.42 -12.32
C PRO A 604 32.05 -0.02 -10.91
N SER A 605 33.20 -0.68 -10.80
CA SER A 605 33.69 -1.24 -9.52
C SER A 605 33.92 -0.18 -8.43
N SER A 606 34.09 1.09 -8.81
CA SER A 606 34.17 2.24 -7.88
C SER A 606 32.96 2.36 -6.96
N TYR A 607 31.77 1.98 -7.41
CA TYR A 607 30.53 1.99 -6.63
C TYR A 607 30.50 0.93 -5.51
N THR A 608 31.41 -0.03 -5.54
CA THR A 608 31.59 -1.04 -4.49
C THR A 608 32.90 -0.87 -3.74
N TYR A 609 33.99 -0.46 -4.41
CA TYR A 609 35.31 -0.32 -3.79
C TYR A 609 35.47 0.98 -3.00
N ASN A 610 34.92 2.08 -3.52
CA ASN A 610 35.05 3.43 -2.99
C ASN A 610 33.73 3.96 -2.42
N ALA A 611 32.71 3.11 -2.21
CA ALA A 611 31.40 3.50 -1.70
C ALA A 611 31.51 4.34 -0.40
N HIS A 612 32.36 3.94 0.54
CA HIS A 612 32.63 4.70 1.78
C HIS A 612 33.19 6.14 1.61
N THR A 613 33.58 6.56 0.41
CA THR A 613 34.09 7.91 0.14
C THR A 613 33.06 8.83 -0.51
N TYR A 614 31.91 8.29 -0.92
CA TYR A 614 30.87 9.09 -1.54
C TYR A 614 30.25 10.03 -0.50
N SER A 615 29.92 11.25 -0.93
CA SER A 615 29.24 12.24 -0.09
C SER A 615 28.16 12.95 -0.91
N PRO A 616 26.94 13.13 -0.39
CA PRO A 616 25.82 13.74 -1.12
C PRO A 616 26.09 15.15 -1.68
N GLY A 617 27.15 15.84 -1.22
CA GLY A 617 27.50 17.20 -1.64
C GLY A 617 28.34 17.34 -2.92
N SER A 618 28.77 16.25 -3.56
CA SER A 618 29.62 16.31 -4.77
C SER A 618 28.86 16.32 -6.11
N GLY A 619 27.54 16.56 -6.09
CA GLY A 619 26.72 16.67 -7.30
C GLY A 619 26.25 15.33 -7.90
N GLY A 620 26.39 14.23 -7.16
CA GLY A 620 25.82 12.91 -7.46
C GLY A 620 25.22 12.27 -6.21
N TYR A 621 24.34 11.28 -6.36
CA TYR A 621 23.75 10.49 -5.26
C TYR A 621 24.50 9.17 -5.06
N ASP A 622 24.28 8.54 -3.91
CA ASP A 622 24.95 7.28 -3.55
C ASP A 622 24.10 6.07 -3.92
N PHE A 623 24.48 5.37 -5.00
CA PHE A 623 23.84 4.11 -5.43
C PHE A 623 24.05 2.97 -4.43
N PHE A 624 25.13 3.02 -3.62
CA PHE A 624 25.39 2.03 -2.57
C PHE A 624 25.78 2.74 -1.27
N PRO A 625 24.78 3.22 -0.49
CA PRO A 625 24.95 4.08 0.68
C PRO A 625 25.51 3.32 1.89
N VAL A 626 26.78 2.92 1.79
CA VAL A 626 27.48 2.07 2.76
C VAL A 626 27.50 2.70 4.15
N LYS A 627 27.59 4.02 4.23
CA LYS A 627 27.62 4.73 5.51
C LYS A 627 26.28 4.57 6.22
N GLU A 628 25.18 4.81 5.53
CA GLU A 628 23.82 4.72 6.04
C GLU A 628 23.48 3.27 6.42
N ILE A 629 23.86 2.29 5.60
CA ILE A 629 23.68 0.86 5.89
C ILE A 629 24.41 0.47 7.20
N LEU A 630 25.66 0.93 7.37
CA LEU A 630 26.43 0.69 8.59
C LEU A 630 25.83 1.41 9.81
N GLU A 631 25.44 2.67 9.66
CA GLU A 631 24.83 3.48 10.74
C GLU A 631 23.49 2.89 11.19
N ARG A 632 22.73 2.24 10.29
CA ARG A 632 21.50 1.51 10.62
C ARG A 632 21.75 0.14 11.29
N GLY A 633 23.01 -0.33 11.31
CA GLY A 633 23.44 -1.54 12.03
C GLY A 633 23.64 -2.78 11.16
N TYR A 634 23.75 -2.61 9.84
CA TYR A 634 23.94 -3.70 8.88
C TYR A 634 25.37 -3.77 8.36
N VAL A 635 25.79 -4.94 7.90
CA VAL A 635 26.99 -5.08 7.06
C VAL A 635 26.62 -4.78 5.62
N ALA A 636 27.44 -3.99 4.94
CA ALA A 636 27.31 -3.74 3.51
C ALA A 636 28.41 -4.50 2.77
N ALA A 637 28.03 -5.44 1.90
CA ALA A 637 28.94 -6.20 1.06
C ALA A 637 28.55 -6.04 -0.41
N GLY A 638 29.50 -6.14 -1.33
CA GLY A 638 29.20 -6.07 -2.76
C GLY A 638 30.34 -6.48 -3.65
N PHE A 639 30.01 -7.05 -4.81
CA PHE A 639 30.97 -7.46 -5.83
C PHE A 639 30.53 -6.98 -7.20
N LYS A 640 31.49 -6.77 -8.10
CA LYS A 640 31.22 -6.37 -9.48
C LYS A 640 30.81 -7.59 -10.32
N ASN A 641 29.60 -7.59 -10.87
CA ASN A 641 29.07 -8.69 -11.68
C ASN A 641 30.02 -9.09 -12.83
N ARG A 642 30.61 -8.10 -13.51
CA ARG A 642 31.54 -8.27 -14.63
C ARG A 642 32.81 -9.06 -14.29
N GLU A 643 33.26 -9.01 -13.02
CA GLU A 643 34.41 -9.82 -12.57
C GLU A 643 34.05 -11.31 -12.44
N VAL A 644 32.77 -11.64 -12.34
CA VAL A 644 32.28 -13.03 -12.30
C VAL A 644 31.98 -13.54 -13.70
N ALA A 645 31.29 -12.75 -14.52
CA ALA A 645 31.06 -13.04 -15.93
C ALA A 645 30.86 -11.73 -16.69
N ASP A 646 31.48 -11.60 -17.86
CA ASP A 646 31.34 -10.37 -18.64
C ASP A 646 29.88 -10.10 -19.02
N ASP A 647 29.51 -8.82 -19.07
CA ASP A 647 28.19 -8.35 -19.47
C ASP A 647 28.19 -7.89 -20.94
N GLU A 648 28.84 -8.68 -21.77
CA GLU A 648 29.02 -8.44 -23.19
C GLU A 648 28.77 -9.73 -23.97
N THR A 649 28.49 -9.60 -25.27
CA THR A 649 28.24 -10.76 -26.14
C THR A 649 29.42 -11.74 -26.24
N THR A 650 30.60 -11.33 -25.77
CA THR A 650 31.86 -12.09 -25.75
C THR A 650 32.13 -12.80 -24.42
N ALA A 651 31.18 -12.79 -23.47
CA ALA A 651 31.32 -13.38 -22.14
C ALA A 651 31.80 -14.84 -22.11
N PHE A 652 31.52 -15.61 -23.17
CA PHE A 652 31.92 -17.00 -23.29
C PHE A 652 33.24 -17.22 -24.05
N SER A 653 33.82 -16.17 -24.64
CA SER A 653 34.96 -16.26 -25.56
C SER A 653 36.20 -15.48 -25.14
N ASP A 654 36.08 -14.50 -24.25
CA ASP A 654 37.19 -13.63 -23.88
C ASP A 654 38.20 -14.29 -22.93
N GLY A 655 37.88 -15.47 -22.41
CA GLY A 655 38.77 -16.21 -21.51
C GLY A 655 38.88 -15.59 -20.11
N GLU A 656 37.87 -14.84 -19.69
CA GLU A 656 37.78 -14.19 -18.38
C GLU A 656 36.55 -14.69 -17.59
N GLY A 657 36.61 -14.57 -16.27
CA GLY A 657 35.50 -14.89 -15.38
C GLY A 657 35.19 -16.39 -15.31
N VAL A 658 34.01 -16.74 -14.79
CA VAL A 658 33.68 -18.13 -14.46
C VAL A 658 33.62 -19.02 -15.71
N PHE A 659 33.33 -18.44 -16.87
CA PHE A 659 33.30 -19.16 -18.13
C PHE A 659 34.71 -19.48 -18.68
N SER A 660 35.77 -18.83 -18.22
CA SER A 660 37.16 -19.23 -18.53
C SER A 660 37.53 -20.58 -17.87
N VAL A 661 36.87 -20.90 -16.75
CA VAL A 661 37.11 -22.11 -15.96
C VAL A 661 36.07 -23.19 -16.24
N PHE A 662 34.80 -22.81 -16.27
CA PHE A 662 33.64 -23.70 -16.33
C PHE A 662 32.71 -23.40 -17.52
N GLY A 663 33.20 -22.68 -18.52
CA GLY A 663 32.42 -22.33 -19.71
C GLY A 663 32.42 -23.42 -20.78
N PRO A 664 31.59 -23.25 -21.82
CA PRO A 664 31.48 -24.20 -22.92
C PRO A 664 32.77 -24.26 -23.75
N THR A 665 33.20 -25.46 -24.12
CA THR A 665 34.41 -25.74 -24.93
C THR A 665 34.10 -26.06 -26.40
N GLY A 666 32.88 -25.75 -26.85
CA GLY A 666 32.42 -26.05 -28.21
C GLY A 666 33.13 -25.26 -29.31
N SER A 667 32.88 -25.61 -30.57
CA SER A 667 33.30 -24.80 -31.71
C SER A 667 32.59 -23.45 -31.71
N MET A 668 33.27 -22.40 -32.16
CA MET A 668 32.62 -21.11 -32.43
C MET A 668 31.49 -21.29 -33.46
N ASP A 669 30.30 -20.83 -33.10
CA ASP A 669 29.16 -20.78 -34.01
C ASP A 669 29.31 -19.55 -34.93
N SER A 670 29.13 -19.69 -36.24
CA SER A 670 29.24 -18.54 -37.16
C SER A 670 28.06 -17.57 -37.07
N ASN A 671 26.93 -18.01 -36.51
CA ASN A 671 25.70 -17.24 -36.33
C ASN A 671 25.55 -16.67 -34.91
N ARG A 672 26.33 -17.16 -33.94
CA ARG A 672 26.34 -16.67 -32.55
C ARG A 672 27.74 -16.15 -32.23
N ARG A 673 27.88 -15.00 -31.56
CA ARG A 673 29.21 -14.45 -31.20
C ARG A 673 29.95 -15.24 -30.09
N TYR A 674 29.56 -16.48 -29.81
CA TYR A 674 30.09 -17.34 -28.75
C TYR A 674 30.04 -18.84 -29.15
N PRO A 675 30.79 -19.72 -28.45
CA PRO A 675 30.84 -21.16 -28.72
C PRO A 675 29.48 -21.87 -28.63
N THR A 676 29.31 -22.96 -29.37
CA THR A 676 28.19 -23.88 -29.18
C THR A 676 28.19 -24.42 -27.74
N ARG A 677 27.02 -24.39 -27.09
CA ARG A 677 26.81 -24.82 -25.71
C ARG A 677 25.50 -25.63 -25.59
N PRO A 678 25.34 -26.47 -24.56
CA PRO A 678 24.05 -27.09 -24.25
C PRO A 678 22.94 -26.04 -24.14
N GLY A 679 21.73 -26.38 -24.60
CA GLY A 679 20.59 -25.46 -24.66
C GLY A 679 20.23 -24.87 -23.29
N ASP A 680 20.37 -25.71 -22.27
CA ASP A 680 20.11 -25.45 -20.87
C ASP A 680 21.35 -24.99 -20.08
N ALA A 681 22.48 -24.68 -20.72
CA ALA A 681 23.64 -24.18 -20.00
C ALA A 681 23.35 -22.79 -19.39
N TRP A 682 23.81 -22.56 -18.17
CA TRP A 682 23.80 -21.23 -17.56
C TRP A 682 24.49 -20.16 -18.41
N ALA A 683 24.14 -18.92 -18.11
CA ALA A 683 24.60 -17.72 -18.80
C ALA A 683 24.90 -16.62 -17.76
N ALA A 684 25.11 -15.37 -18.19
CA ALA A 684 25.64 -14.33 -17.32
C ALA A 684 24.81 -14.10 -16.04
N ILE A 685 23.47 -14.12 -16.11
CA ILE A 685 22.60 -13.94 -14.93
C ILE A 685 22.79 -15.09 -13.92
N GLY A 686 22.86 -16.33 -14.41
CA GLY A 686 23.16 -17.51 -13.60
C GLY A 686 24.55 -17.45 -12.96
N ALA A 687 25.55 -17.00 -13.72
CA ALA A 687 26.91 -16.80 -13.21
C ALA A 687 27.00 -15.70 -12.14
N TRP A 688 26.30 -14.57 -12.32
CA TRP A 688 26.27 -13.49 -11.32
C TRP A 688 25.57 -13.94 -10.03
N SER A 689 24.47 -14.68 -10.15
CA SER A 689 23.79 -15.33 -9.03
C SER A 689 24.73 -16.29 -8.28
N TRP A 690 25.46 -17.13 -9.02
CA TRP A 690 26.49 -18.02 -8.47
C TRP A 690 27.61 -17.26 -7.75
N GLY A 691 28.04 -16.11 -8.28
CA GLY A 691 29.02 -15.23 -7.62
C GLY A 691 28.55 -14.76 -6.25
N ALA A 692 27.26 -14.43 -6.10
CA ALA A 692 26.68 -14.11 -4.80
C ALA A 692 26.70 -15.30 -3.84
N SER A 693 26.38 -16.52 -4.30
CA SER A 693 26.52 -17.74 -3.47
C SER A 693 27.97 -18.01 -3.02
N ARG A 694 28.97 -17.64 -3.82
CA ARG A 694 30.39 -17.70 -3.41
C ARG A 694 30.76 -16.62 -2.40
N ALA A 695 30.17 -15.42 -2.49
CA ALA A 695 30.31 -14.40 -1.45
C ALA A 695 29.69 -14.87 -0.12
N ILE A 696 28.53 -15.54 -0.17
CA ILE A 696 27.88 -16.17 0.98
C ILE A 696 28.77 -17.26 1.59
N ASP A 697 29.49 -18.05 0.77
CA ASP A 697 30.45 -19.04 1.27
C ASP A 697 31.54 -18.42 2.16
N TRP A 698 32.01 -17.21 1.83
CA TRP A 698 32.96 -16.48 2.67
C TRP A 698 32.29 -15.94 3.94
N ILE A 699 31.13 -15.29 3.81
CA ILE A 699 30.34 -14.77 4.95
C ILE A 699 30.07 -15.85 5.99
N LYS A 700 29.63 -17.03 5.54
CA LYS A 700 29.32 -18.18 6.42
C LYS A 700 30.58 -18.86 6.99
N SER A 701 31.77 -18.53 6.50
CA SER A 701 33.04 -18.98 7.08
C SER A 701 33.62 -18.01 8.11
N ASP A 702 33.12 -16.77 8.16
CA ASP A 702 33.54 -15.77 9.15
C ASP A 702 32.74 -15.97 10.45
N PRO A 703 33.40 -16.26 11.59
CA PRO A 703 32.72 -16.54 12.85
C PRO A 703 31.81 -15.42 13.37
N GLU A 704 32.05 -14.16 12.97
CA GLU A 704 31.21 -13.04 13.38
C GLU A 704 29.99 -12.82 12.50
N LEU A 705 30.00 -13.38 11.29
CA LEU A 705 28.95 -13.18 10.28
C LEU A 705 28.14 -14.44 9.99
N GLN A 706 28.60 -15.62 10.39
CA GLN A 706 28.00 -16.91 10.01
C GLN A 706 26.51 -17.06 10.37
N ASP A 707 26.09 -16.49 11.51
CA ASP A 707 24.71 -16.57 12.01
C ASP A 707 23.89 -15.31 11.72
N ILE A 708 24.43 -14.37 10.93
CA ILE A 708 23.75 -13.13 10.59
C ILE A 708 22.86 -13.36 9.36
N PRO A 709 21.61 -12.86 9.35
CA PRO A 709 20.72 -12.92 8.20
C PRO A 709 21.31 -12.22 6.97
N VAL A 710 21.15 -12.82 5.79
CA VAL A 710 21.71 -12.35 4.53
C VAL A 710 20.61 -11.90 3.58
N ALA A 711 20.66 -10.64 3.18
CA ALA A 711 19.90 -10.09 2.07
C ALA A 711 20.78 -9.99 0.80
N VAL A 712 20.29 -10.47 -0.34
CA VAL A 712 20.95 -10.27 -1.65
C VAL A 712 20.16 -9.24 -2.43
N VAL A 713 20.83 -8.19 -2.92
CA VAL A 713 20.23 -7.03 -3.56
C VAL A 713 20.82 -6.83 -4.94
N GLY A 714 19.99 -6.44 -5.90
CA GLY A 714 20.47 -6.00 -7.19
C GLY A 714 19.50 -5.06 -7.90
N HIS A 715 20.05 -4.22 -8.77
CA HIS A 715 19.30 -3.29 -9.60
C HIS A 715 19.27 -3.74 -11.06
N SER A 716 18.11 -3.64 -11.71
CA SER A 716 17.90 -3.99 -13.12
C SER A 716 18.36 -5.43 -13.41
N ARG A 717 19.35 -5.62 -14.29
CA ARG A 717 19.97 -6.94 -14.53
C ARG A 717 20.58 -7.60 -13.29
N GLY A 718 21.06 -6.81 -12.33
CA GLY A 718 21.49 -7.31 -11.03
C GLY A 718 20.32 -7.82 -10.18
N GLY A 719 19.14 -7.19 -10.29
CA GLY A 719 17.92 -7.62 -9.60
C GLY A 719 17.42 -8.98 -10.08
N LYS A 720 17.49 -9.22 -11.39
CA LYS A 720 17.25 -10.56 -11.98
C LYS A 720 18.15 -11.62 -11.34
N ALA A 721 19.46 -11.33 -11.22
CA ALA A 721 20.42 -12.24 -10.60
C ALA A 721 20.21 -12.42 -9.08
N ALA A 722 19.77 -11.36 -8.38
CA ALA A 722 19.46 -11.41 -6.96
C ALA A 722 18.24 -12.31 -6.67
N LEU A 723 17.17 -12.20 -7.46
CA LEU A 723 16.03 -13.11 -7.38
C LEU A 723 16.44 -14.55 -7.66
N TRP A 724 17.24 -14.78 -8.71
CA TRP A 724 17.71 -16.14 -9.02
C TRP A 724 18.63 -16.73 -7.95
N CYS A 725 19.42 -15.87 -7.26
CA CYS A 725 20.20 -16.28 -6.09
C CYS A 725 19.26 -16.67 -4.93
N GLY A 726 18.29 -15.81 -4.59
CA GLY A 726 17.30 -16.11 -3.54
C GLY A 726 16.50 -17.38 -3.81
N ALA A 727 16.14 -17.63 -5.07
CA ALA A 727 15.39 -18.80 -5.50
C ALA A 727 16.20 -20.10 -5.44
N GLN A 728 17.53 -20.09 -5.66
CA GLN A 728 18.35 -21.30 -5.62
C GLN A 728 19.01 -21.55 -4.26
N ASP A 729 19.51 -20.49 -3.63
CA ASP A 729 20.33 -20.57 -2.43
C ASP A 729 19.47 -20.28 -1.19
N THR A 730 19.11 -21.34 -0.48
CA THR A 730 18.25 -21.26 0.71
C THR A 730 18.93 -20.58 1.91
N ARG A 731 20.22 -20.19 1.79
CA ARG A 731 20.95 -19.41 2.81
C ARG A 731 20.68 -17.90 2.72
N VAL A 732 19.95 -17.46 1.69
CA VAL A 732 19.52 -16.06 1.51
C VAL A 732 18.21 -15.84 2.27
N ASP A 733 18.21 -15.03 3.31
CA ASP A 733 17.02 -14.73 4.13
C ASP A 733 16.08 -13.74 3.45
N LEU A 734 16.62 -12.85 2.60
CA LEU A 734 15.87 -11.83 1.86
C LEU A 734 16.43 -11.63 0.45
N ALA A 735 15.60 -11.78 -0.58
CA ALA A 735 15.95 -11.42 -1.96
C ALA A 735 15.33 -10.07 -2.35
N ILE A 736 16.15 -9.09 -2.74
CA ILE A 736 15.70 -7.75 -3.11
C ILE A 736 15.92 -7.52 -4.61
N SER A 737 14.83 -7.18 -5.28
CA SER A 737 14.75 -6.95 -6.71
C SER A 737 14.37 -5.49 -7.00
N ASN A 738 15.33 -4.67 -7.42
CA ASN A 738 15.08 -3.25 -7.76
C ASN A 738 14.96 -3.09 -9.28
N SER A 739 13.80 -2.66 -9.77
CA SER A 739 13.51 -2.39 -11.19
C SER A 739 13.96 -3.53 -12.12
N SER A 740 13.71 -4.77 -11.71
CA SER A 740 14.25 -5.94 -12.39
C SER A 740 13.55 -6.26 -13.70
N GLY A 741 12.28 -5.89 -13.84
CA GLY A 741 11.46 -6.07 -15.02
C GLY A 741 11.47 -7.47 -15.63
N SER A 742 11.53 -7.51 -16.96
CA SER A 742 11.52 -8.72 -17.79
C SER A 742 12.50 -9.79 -17.30
N THR A 743 12.02 -11.03 -17.15
CA THR A 743 12.83 -12.18 -16.67
C THR A 743 13.45 -11.94 -15.27
N GLY A 744 12.88 -10.99 -14.52
CA GLY A 744 13.13 -10.71 -13.11
C GLY A 744 11.82 -10.88 -12.35
N ALA A 745 11.23 -9.77 -11.89
CA ALA A 745 9.95 -9.78 -11.19
C ALA A 745 8.73 -9.59 -12.12
N ALA A 746 8.87 -9.04 -13.33
CA ALA A 746 7.70 -8.79 -14.18
C ALA A 746 7.18 -10.07 -14.84
N MET A 747 5.89 -10.37 -14.68
CA MET A 747 5.22 -11.46 -15.40
C MET A 747 5.56 -11.45 -16.89
N ALA A 748 6.04 -12.57 -17.43
CA ALA A 748 6.41 -12.70 -18.83
C ALA A 748 5.18 -12.62 -19.74
N ARG A 749 4.07 -13.25 -19.34
CA ARG A 749 2.83 -13.32 -20.14
C ARG A 749 2.02 -12.03 -20.20
N THR A 750 2.06 -11.23 -19.13
CA THR A 750 1.17 -10.07 -18.96
C THR A 750 1.92 -8.73 -19.02
N LYS A 751 3.21 -8.73 -19.36
CA LYS A 751 3.96 -7.48 -19.49
C LYS A 751 3.73 -6.77 -20.83
N PHE A 752 3.87 -5.45 -20.79
CA PHE A 752 3.86 -4.55 -21.96
C PHE A 752 5.23 -3.89 -22.23
N GLY A 753 6.18 -4.04 -21.29
CA GLY A 753 7.55 -3.55 -21.41
C GLY A 753 8.42 -4.44 -22.29
N GLU A 754 9.72 -4.51 -21.99
CA GLU A 754 10.67 -5.37 -22.71
C GLU A 754 10.20 -6.83 -22.74
N ASP A 755 10.00 -7.43 -23.92
CA ASP A 755 9.53 -8.82 -24.09
C ASP A 755 10.66 -9.89 -24.06
N ILE A 756 10.34 -11.19 -24.19
CA ILE A 756 11.35 -12.26 -24.21
C ILE A 756 12.23 -12.19 -25.45
N ASP A 757 11.67 -11.85 -26.61
CA ASP A 757 12.41 -11.77 -27.86
C ASP A 757 13.38 -10.58 -27.84
N GLN A 758 12.92 -9.41 -27.44
CA GLN A 758 13.70 -8.19 -27.31
C GLN A 758 14.86 -8.35 -26.33
N ILE A 759 14.63 -8.88 -25.13
CA ILE A 759 15.70 -9.05 -24.13
C ILE A 759 16.78 -10.04 -24.62
N ASN A 760 16.38 -11.12 -25.30
CA ASN A 760 17.33 -12.10 -25.84
C ASN A 760 18.05 -11.60 -27.10
N ARG A 761 17.43 -10.75 -27.93
CA ARG A 761 18.09 -10.07 -29.05
C ARG A 761 19.14 -9.09 -28.57
N ASN A 762 18.81 -8.28 -27.56
CA ASN A 762 19.71 -7.26 -27.01
C ASN A 762 20.83 -7.86 -26.15
N PHE A 763 20.51 -8.93 -25.41
CA PHE A 763 21.42 -9.54 -24.43
C PHE A 763 21.46 -11.07 -24.57
N PRO A 764 21.98 -11.60 -25.70
CA PRO A 764 21.95 -13.03 -26.00
C PRO A 764 22.80 -13.90 -25.05
N HIS A 765 23.62 -13.26 -24.20
CA HIS A 765 24.49 -13.86 -23.20
C HIS A 765 23.89 -13.89 -21.79
N TRP A 766 22.67 -13.37 -21.56
CA TRP A 766 22.08 -13.31 -20.21
C TRP A 766 21.41 -14.61 -19.76
N PHE A 767 20.78 -15.34 -20.68
CA PHE A 767 19.94 -16.50 -20.37
C PHE A 767 20.39 -17.75 -21.13
N SER A 768 19.80 -18.89 -20.78
CA SER A 768 19.99 -20.17 -21.49
C SER A 768 19.63 -20.04 -22.98
N ASP A 769 20.14 -20.93 -23.82
CA ASP A 769 19.77 -20.93 -25.23
C ASP A 769 18.32 -21.41 -25.43
N ASN A 770 17.81 -22.28 -24.55
CA ASN A 770 16.41 -22.71 -24.53
C ASN A 770 15.45 -21.53 -24.34
N TYR A 771 15.83 -20.52 -23.54
CA TYR A 771 14.96 -19.37 -23.28
C TYR A 771 14.60 -18.58 -24.55
N LYS A 772 15.48 -18.62 -25.54
CA LYS A 772 15.32 -17.88 -26.81
C LYS A 772 14.18 -18.44 -27.65
N ASP A 773 13.82 -19.70 -27.44
CA ASP A 773 12.72 -20.35 -28.16
C ASP A 773 11.36 -19.78 -27.72
N PHE A 774 11.26 -19.06 -26.61
CA PHE A 774 10.01 -18.47 -26.11
C PHE A 774 9.79 -17.02 -26.53
N GLY A 775 10.65 -16.43 -27.36
CA GLY A 775 10.40 -15.12 -27.95
C GLY A 775 9.14 -15.13 -28.80
N ASP A 776 8.22 -14.18 -28.56
CA ASP A 776 6.86 -14.11 -29.13
C ASP A 776 5.98 -15.34 -28.81
N ARG A 777 6.40 -16.19 -27.86
CA ARG A 777 5.71 -17.42 -27.44
C ARG A 777 5.69 -17.56 -25.92
N GLU A 778 5.56 -16.44 -25.22
CA GLU A 778 5.58 -16.33 -23.75
C GLU A 778 4.58 -17.28 -23.07
N THR A 779 3.43 -17.53 -23.70
CA THR A 779 2.38 -18.43 -23.19
C THR A 779 2.82 -19.90 -23.16
N GLU A 780 3.81 -20.29 -23.97
CA GLU A 780 4.38 -21.64 -24.02
C GLU A 780 5.46 -21.89 -22.94
N LEU A 781 5.96 -20.85 -22.26
CA LEU A 781 6.99 -20.98 -21.23
C LEU A 781 6.44 -21.80 -20.05
N PRO A 782 7.05 -22.91 -19.58
CA PRO A 782 6.43 -23.75 -18.55
C PRO A 782 6.38 -23.12 -17.14
N VAL A 783 6.90 -21.91 -16.99
CA VAL A 783 6.93 -21.11 -15.75
C VAL A 783 6.51 -19.67 -16.04
N ASP A 784 6.27 -18.90 -14.99
CA ASP A 784 6.24 -17.43 -15.06
C ASP A 784 6.86 -16.83 -13.77
N GLN A 785 7.09 -15.53 -13.75
CA GLN A 785 7.92 -14.88 -12.74
C GLN A 785 7.33 -14.92 -11.32
N HIS A 786 6.00 -15.01 -11.14
CA HIS A 786 5.41 -15.26 -9.82
C HIS A 786 5.90 -16.57 -9.18
N MET A 787 6.20 -17.58 -10.00
CA MET A 787 6.79 -18.84 -9.52
C MET A 787 8.24 -18.66 -9.07
N LEU A 788 8.99 -17.71 -9.66
CA LEU A 788 10.34 -17.36 -9.21
C LEU A 788 10.30 -16.72 -7.82
N LEU A 789 9.36 -15.81 -7.58
CA LEU A 789 9.15 -15.23 -6.25
C LEU A 789 8.71 -16.31 -5.25
N ALA A 790 7.82 -17.21 -5.66
CA ALA A 790 7.35 -18.30 -4.82
C ALA A 790 8.47 -19.27 -4.37
N LEU A 791 9.51 -19.50 -5.18
CA LEU A 791 10.67 -20.32 -4.80
C LEU A 791 11.43 -19.80 -3.57
N CYS A 792 11.24 -18.53 -3.21
CA CYS A 792 11.81 -17.95 -2.00
C CYS A 792 11.05 -18.38 -0.73
N ALA A 793 9.77 -18.73 -0.82
CA ALA A 793 8.95 -19.09 0.33
C ALA A 793 9.58 -20.24 1.17
N PRO A 794 9.52 -20.15 2.52
CA PRO A 794 8.88 -19.10 3.34
C PRO A 794 9.76 -17.85 3.59
N ARG A 795 10.90 -17.71 2.92
CA ARG A 795 11.83 -16.58 3.11
C ARG A 795 11.32 -15.33 2.42
N LEU A 796 11.95 -14.20 2.74
CA LEU A 796 11.45 -12.89 2.38
C LEU A 796 11.85 -12.52 0.94
N VAL A 797 10.96 -11.79 0.27
CA VAL A 797 11.24 -11.15 -1.03
C VAL A 797 10.86 -9.69 -0.93
N TYR A 798 11.64 -8.81 -1.54
CA TYR A 798 11.28 -7.41 -1.72
C TYR A 798 11.37 -7.05 -3.20
N VAL A 799 10.26 -6.58 -3.77
CA VAL A 799 10.24 -6.06 -5.15
C VAL A 799 10.08 -4.55 -5.12
N GLN A 800 10.98 -3.85 -5.79
CA GLN A 800 10.91 -2.42 -5.99
C GLN A 800 10.74 -2.13 -7.47
N SER A 801 9.88 -1.17 -7.77
CA SER A 801 9.74 -0.58 -9.09
C SER A 801 9.90 0.93 -9.00
N SER A 802 10.26 1.59 -10.10
CA SER A 802 9.97 3.01 -10.24
C SER A 802 8.60 3.17 -10.88
N TYR A 803 7.81 4.13 -10.43
CA TYR A 803 6.38 4.20 -10.75
C TYR A 803 6.09 4.28 -12.26
N GLU A 804 6.98 4.92 -13.02
CA GLU A 804 6.86 5.22 -14.45
C GLU A 804 7.86 4.45 -15.33
N ASP A 805 8.53 3.43 -14.79
CA ASP A 805 9.50 2.63 -15.52
C ASP A 805 8.82 1.60 -16.43
N TRP A 806 8.19 2.08 -17.49
CA TRP A 806 7.34 1.26 -18.37
C TRP A 806 8.09 0.12 -19.05
N SER A 807 9.40 0.22 -19.21
CA SER A 807 10.21 -0.87 -19.77
C SER A 807 10.33 -2.05 -18.80
N ALA A 808 10.47 -1.78 -17.49
CA ALA A 808 10.48 -2.82 -16.48
C ALA A 808 9.08 -3.30 -16.10
N ASP A 809 8.06 -2.51 -16.39
CA ASP A 809 6.66 -2.85 -16.17
C ASP A 809 6.31 -3.04 -14.67
N PRO A 810 6.13 -1.94 -13.91
CA PRO A 810 5.83 -1.97 -12.48
C PRO A 810 4.51 -2.68 -12.14
N THR A 811 3.58 -2.71 -13.10
CA THR A 811 2.29 -3.38 -12.90
C THR A 811 2.46 -4.89 -12.97
N ALA A 812 3.24 -5.39 -13.93
CA ALA A 812 3.58 -6.80 -14.05
C ALA A 812 4.52 -7.27 -12.92
N GLU A 813 5.41 -6.42 -12.41
CA GLU A 813 6.23 -6.72 -11.22
C GLU A 813 5.34 -6.88 -9.96
N TYR A 814 4.36 -6.00 -9.78
CA TYR A 814 3.40 -6.10 -8.68
C TYR A 814 2.48 -7.32 -8.82
N GLU A 815 2.04 -7.63 -10.04
CA GLU A 815 1.21 -8.80 -10.33
C GLU A 815 1.92 -10.10 -9.90
N SER A 816 3.23 -10.23 -10.15
CA SER A 816 3.99 -11.38 -9.68
C SER A 816 3.99 -11.53 -8.16
N CYS A 817 4.05 -10.42 -7.43
CA CYS A 817 3.99 -10.42 -5.96
C CYS A 817 2.67 -11.01 -5.46
N LEU A 818 1.56 -10.63 -6.09
CA LEU A 818 0.22 -11.13 -5.76
C LEU A 818 0.07 -12.61 -6.09
N ARG A 819 0.52 -13.02 -7.29
CA ARG A 819 0.39 -14.40 -7.77
C ARG A 819 1.32 -15.39 -7.07
N ALA A 820 2.34 -14.92 -6.36
CA ALA A 820 3.14 -15.75 -5.45
C ALA A 820 2.40 -16.06 -4.13
N GLY A 821 1.34 -15.30 -3.80
CA GLY A 821 0.53 -15.41 -2.58
C GLY A 821 0.13 -16.82 -2.17
N PRO A 822 -0.47 -17.64 -3.05
CA PRO A 822 -0.95 -18.97 -2.68
C PRO A 822 0.12 -19.86 -2.04
N VAL A 823 1.39 -19.71 -2.45
CA VAL A 823 2.51 -20.46 -1.86
C VAL A 823 2.83 -19.96 -0.45
N TYR A 824 2.86 -18.64 -0.25
CA TYR A 824 3.08 -18.06 1.08
C TYR A 824 1.93 -18.39 2.04
N ASP A 825 0.69 -18.41 1.54
CA ASP A 825 -0.50 -18.82 2.29
C ASP A 825 -0.40 -20.26 2.80
N LEU A 826 0.22 -21.18 2.05
CA LEU A 826 0.49 -22.55 2.54
C LEU A 826 1.33 -22.54 3.83
N PHE A 827 2.23 -21.57 3.99
CA PHE A 827 3.07 -21.40 5.18
C PHE A 827 2.39 -20.55 6.28
N GLY A 828 1.15 -20.11 6.06
CA GLY A 828 0.45 -19.19 6.96
C GLY A 828 1.03 -17.78 6.99
N LEU A 829 1.67 -17.37 5.89
CA LEU A 829 2.34 -16.08 5.74
C LEU A 829 1.56 -15.18 4.77
N GLY A 830 1.37 -13.91 5.15
CA GLY A 830 0.85 -12.90 4.24
C GLY A 830 1.92 -12.42 3.24
N ILE A 831 1.46 -11.72 2.19
CA ILE A 831 2.32 -11.14 1.16
C ILE A 831 2.34 -9.60 1.25
N VAL A 832 1.92 -8.89 0.21
CA VAL A 832 1.79 -7.43 0.17
C VAL A 832 0.52 -6.97 0.91
N ASP A 833 0.50 -5.72 1.37
CA ASP A 833 -0.56 -5.13 2.20
C ASP A 833 -1.86 -4.81 1.43
N SER A 834 -1.78 -4.74 0.10
CA SER A 834 -2.91 -4.38 -0.77
C SER A 834 -2.97 -5.28 -2.00
N ARG A 835 -4.16 -5.54 -2.53
CA ARG A 835 -4.31 -6.14 -3.87
C ARG A 835 -4.03 -5.15 -5.00
N TRP A 836 -3.96 -3.86 -4.69
CA TRP A 836 -3.70 -2.79 -5.65
C TRP A 836 -2.26 -2.30 -5.52
N ARG A 837 -1.61 -2.09 -6.68
CA ARG A 837 -0.27 -1.52 -6.70
C ARG A 837 -0.32 -0.19 -5.94
N PRO A 838 0.56 0.02 -4.95
CA PRO A 838 0.55 1.25 -4.19
C PRO A 838 0.91 2.43 -5.10
N GLY A 839 0.37 3.60 -4.76
CA GLY A 839 0.81 4.86 -5.35
C GLY A 839 2.30 5.15 -5.12
N PRO A 840 2.86 6.15 -5.78
CA PRO A 840 4.27 6.48 -5.64
C PRO A 840 4.65 6.79 -4.18
N ASN A 841 5.80 6.27 -3.76
CA ASN A 841 6.38 6.42 -2.43
C ASN A 841 5.49 5.92 -1.27
N LYS A 842 4.66 4.90 -1.54
CA LYS A 842 3.83 4.21 -0.54
C LYS A 842 4.31 2.75 -0.35
N PRO A 843 5.35 2.51 0.46
CA PRO A 843 5.87 1.17 0.68
C PRO A 843 4.85 0.25 1.37
N GLN A 844 4.94 -1.05 1.07
CA GLN A 844 4.18 -2.12 1.70
C GLN A 844 5.16 -3.10 2.34
N HIS A 845 5.09 -3.22 3.65
CA HIS A 845 6.07 -3.95 4.47
C HIS A 845 5.42 -5.02 5.36
N GLY A 846 4.09 -5.14 5.38
CA GLY A 846 3.38 -5.93 6.40
C GLY A 846 3.50 -7.45 6.28
N GLY A 847 3.84 -8.02 5.12
CA GLY A 847 4.03 -9.47 4.96
C GLY A 847 5.38 -9.89 4.36
N SER A 848 5.47 -11.16 3.98
CA SER A 848 6.72 -11.81 3.55
C SER A 848 7.15 -11.48 2.13
N ILE A 849 6.30 -10.75 1.38
CA ILE A 849 6.67 -10.08 0.15
C ILE A 849 6.48 -8.58 0.37
N GLY A 850 7.59 -7.83 0.46
CA GLY A 850 7.59 -6.37 0.48
C GLY A 850 7.51 -5.78 -0.92
N TYR A 851 6.85 -4.63 -1.06
CA TYR A 851 6.82 -3.91 -2.33
C TYR A 851 6.87 -2.39 -2.15
N HIS A 852 7.55 -1.66 -3.04
CA HIS A 852 7.26 -0.23 -3.20
C HIS A 852 7.46 0.24 -4.64
N ALA A 853 6.72 1.29 -5.02
CA ALA A 853 6.93 2.01 -6.27
C ALA A 853 7.45 3.41 -5.97
N ARG A 854 8.67 3.76 -6.37
CA ARG A 854 9.24 5.11 -6.16
C ARG A 854 8.69 6.12 -7.17
N GLY A 855 8.30 7.32 -6.73
CA GLY A 855 7.80 8.41 -7.60
C GLY A 855 8.90 9.10 -8.43
N ASP A 856 8.49 9.96 -9.35
CA ASP A 856 9.37 10.80 -10.17
C ASP A 856 9.95 11.98 -9.38
N GLY A 857 11.07 12.54 -9.85
CA GLY A 857 11.74 13.70 -9.24
C GLY A 857 13.08 13.43 -8.54
N TYR A 858 13.57 12.19 -8.53
CA TYR A 858 14.92 11.87 -8.01
C TYR A 858 15.98 12.00 -9.13
N PRO A 859 17.11 12.70 -8.91
CA PRO A 859 18.15 12.83 -9.94
C PRO A 859 18.78 11.47 -10.27
N GLY A 860 18.99 11.17 -11.56
CA GLY A 860 19.67 9.95 -12.07
C GLY A 860 21.13 10.19 -12.50
N ASP A 861 21.96 9.15 -12.48
CA ASP A 861 23.42 9.19 -12.67
C ASP A 861 23.82 9.14 -14.16
N ASP A 862 22.91 8.67 -15.00
CA ASP A 862 23.04 8.59 -16.45
C ASP A 862 22.44 9.79 -17.21
N GLY A 863 21.92 10.79 -16.48
CA GLY A 863 21.30 11.98 -17.06
C GLY A 863 19.88 11.76 -17.62
N THR A 864 19.24 10.61 -17.37
CA THR A 864 17.86 10.30 -17.82
C THR A 864 16.78 10.69 -16.81
N GLY A 865 17.14 11.22 -15.65
CA GLY A 865 16.19 11.73 -14.64
C GLY A 865 15.79 10.73 -13.54
N GLY A 866 16.57 9.66 -13.31
CA GLY A 866 16.44 8.78 -12.12
C GLY A 866 15.25 7.80 -12.14
N TRP A 867 14.61 7.65 -13.30
CA TRP A 867 13.42 6.83 -13.51
C TRP A 867 13.75 5.33 -13.44
N HIS A 868 14.91 4.86 -13.92
CA HIS A 868 15.32 3.44 -13.86
C HIS A 868 16.64 3.30 -13.09
N ASP A 869 16.61 3.57 -11.77
CA ASP A 869 17.80 3.43 -10.91
C ASP A 869 17.46 3.01 -9.47
N MET A 870 18.49 2.77 -8.66
CA MET A 870 18.41 2.49 -7.22
C MET A 870 18.98 3.67 -6.42
N MET A 871 18.12 4.28 -5.63
CA MET A 871 18.35 5.53 -4.90
C MET A 871 18.50 5.28 -3.39
N PRO A 872 19.06 6.24 -2.63
CA PRO A 872 19.05 6.19 -1.17
C PRO A 872 17.64 6.00 -0.55
N TYR A 873 16.60 6.52 -1.20
CA TYR A 873 15.22 6.27 -0.78
C TYR A 873 14.87 4.78 -0.81
N ASP A 874 15.22 4.09 -1.91
CA ASP A 874 14.94 2.67 -2.09
C ASP A 874 15.68 1.85 -1.01
N TRP A 875 16.95 2.18 -0.73
CA TRP A 875 17.73 1.56 0.34
C TRP A 875 17.12 1.74 1.72
N ASN A 876 16.57 2.92 2.02
CA ASN A 876 15.85 3.12 3.29
C ASN A 876 14.65 2.18 3.40
N GLN A 877 13.89 1.98 2.30
CA GLN A 877 12.77 1.04 2.32
C GLN A 877 13.22 -0.41 2.53
N TYR A 878 14.36 -0.80 1.96
CA TYR A 878 14.95 -2.13 2.17
C TYR A 878 15.37 -2.35 3.62
N MET A 879 15.97 -1.34 4.25
CA MET A 879 16.39 -1.40 5.64
C MET A 879 15.20 -1.35 6.61
N ASP A 880 14.15 -0.58 6.31
CA ASP A 880 12.94 -0.53 7.12
C ASP A 880 12.20 -1.88 7.08
N TYR A 881 12.14 -2.51 5.91
CA TYR A 881 11.63 -3.88 5.78
C TYR A 881 12.50 -4.90 6.50
N ALA A 882 13.82 -4.83 6.35
CA ALA A 882 14.74 -5.72 7.06
C ALA A 882 14.63 -5.54 8.58
N ASP A 883 14.49 -4.32 9.09
CA ASP A 883 14.30 -4.07 10.53
C ASP A 883 13.00 -4.68 11.07
N GLN A 884 11.95 -4.74 10.24
CA GLN A 884 10.68 -5.36 10.63
C GLN A 884 10.75 -6.89 10.66
N HIS A 885 11.53 -7.50 9.77
CA HIS A 885 11.45 -8.95 9.53
C HIS A 885 12.69 -9.74 9.95
N PHE A 886 13.88 -9.11 10.02
CA PHE A 886 15.05 -9.78 10.57
C PHE A 886 14.99 -9.81 12.10
N PRO A 887 15.44 -10.91 12.73
CA PRO A 887 15.49 -11.00 14.18
C PRO A 887 16.38 -9.89 14.74
N ASP A 888 15.82 -9.05 15.61
CA ASP A 888 16.57 -7.97 16.24
C ASP A 888 17.40 -8.51 17.41
N PHE A 889 18.66 -8.82 17.13
CA PHE A 889 19.62 -9.26 18.15
C PHE A 889 20.04 -8.15 19.13
N SER A 890 19.60 -6.90 18.93
CA SER A 890 19.98 -5.71 19.73
C SER A 890 18.91 -5.24 20.71
N THR A 891 17.62 -5.39 20.40
CA THR A 891 16.50 -5.00 21.29
C THR A 891 16.10 -6.10 22.26
N ASP A 892 16.30 -7.38 21.94
CA ASP A 892 15.82 -8.48 22.78
C ASP A 892 16.37 -8.46 24.21
N LEU A 893 17.56 -7.89 24.41
CA LEU A 893 18.16 -7.66 25.72
C LEU A 893 18.01 -6.22 26.22
N ARG A 894 18.08 -5.21 25.34
CA ARG A 894 18.11 -3.79 25.74
C ARG A 894 16.72 -3.22 25.99
N GLN A 895 15.77 -3.50 25.10
CA GLN A 895 14.34 -3.16 25.29
C GLN A 895 13.77 -3.94 26.46
N TRP A 896 14.14 -5.22 26.61
CA TRP A 896 13.79 -6.00 27.81
C TRP A 896 14.39 -5.40 29.09
N ARG A 897 15.64 -4.92 29.10
CA ARG A 897 16.27 -4.24 30.25
C ARG A 897 15.61 -2.90 30.60
N GLU A 898 15.19 -2.14 29.59
CA GLU A 898 14.54 -0.83 29.75
C GLU A 898 13.08 -0.95 30.21
N ASP A 899 12.32 -1.86 29.61
CA ASP A 899 10.92 -2.14 29.96
C ASP A 899 10.78 -2.73 31.38
N HIS A 900 11.86 -3.29 31.92
CA HIS A 900 11.92 -3.89 33.26
C HIS A 900 12.79 -3.09 34.25
N GLY A 901 13.18 -1.85 33.89
CA GLY A 901 13.76 -0.87 34.83
C GLY A 901 15.18 -1.17 35.33
N LEU A 902 15.96 -1.97 34.60
CA LEU A 902 17.27 -2.45 35.03
C LEU A 902 18.45 -1.52 34.69
N ASP A 903 18.23 -0.38 34.02
CA ASP A 903 19.33 0.50 33.58
C ASP A 903 19.72 1.61 34.58
N ARG A 904 19.35 1.48 35.87
CA ARG A 904 19.65 2.53 36.89
C ARG A 904 20.46 2.11 38.09
N PHE A 905 20.90 0.85 38.20
CA PHE A 905 21.84 0.45 39.25
C PHE A 905 22.86 -0.52 38.69
N GLY A 906 24.07 -0.02 38.40
CA GLY A 906 25.18 -0.83 37.90
C GLY A 906 25.47 -2.01 38.82
N ILE A 907 25.43 -3.23 38.27
CA ILE A 907 25.98 -4.44 38.86
C ILE A 907 26.63 -5.28 37.74
N ASP A 908 27.87 -5.68 38.00
CA ASP A 908 28.85 -6.49 37.25
C ASP A 908 28.32 -7.71 36.47
N ASP A 909 28.70 -7.79 35.19
CA ASP A 909 28.54 -8.95 34.29
C ASP A 909 29.61 -10.06 34.50
N GLU A 910 30.40 -10.04 35.59
CA GLU A 910 31.57 -10.93 35.76
C GLU A 910 31.39 -12.12 36.73
N LYS A 911 30.18 -12.54 37.13
CA LYS A 911 30.02 -13.73 38.01
C LYS A 911 29.31 -14.91 37.35
N THR A 912 30.09 -15.97 37.10
CA THR A 912 29.67 -17.35 36.91
C THR A 912 29.26 -17.99 38.24
N SER A 913 28.47 -19.07 38.22
CA SER A 913 28.30 -19.94 39.40
C SER A 913 29.61 -20.65 39.76
N ASP A 914 29.71 -21.18 40.99
CA ASP A 914 30.90 -21.89 41.50
C ASP A 914 31.32 -23.13 40.65
N ASP A 915 30.48 -23.56 39.70
CA ASP A 915 30.74 -24.62 38.73
C ASP A 915 31.16 -24.13 37.34
N GLY A 916 31.32 -22.82 37.14
CA GLY A 916 31.75 -22.22 35.87
C GLY A 916 30.65 -21.99 34.83
N THR A 917 29.38 -22.23 35.18
CA THR A 917 28.26 -21.98 34.26
C THR A 917 27.83 -20.50 34.29
N PRO A 918 27.68 -19.82 33.14
CA PRO A 918 27.06 -18.49 33.09
C PRO A 918 25.59 -18.56 33.49
N TYR A 919 25.09 -17.58 34.25
CA TYR A 919 23.66 -17.51 34.56
C TYR A 919 22.87 -17.20 33.28
N ILE A 920 22.29 -18.22 32.64
CA ILE A 920 21.31 -18.02 31.55
C ILE A 920 19.94 -17.86 32.20
N MET A 921 19.55 -16.61 32.50
CA MET A 921 18.14 -16.28 32.70
C MET A 921 17.48 -16.26 31.32
N LYS A 922 16.76 -17.32 30.95
CA LYS A 922 16.02 -17.33 29.69
C LYS A 922 14.64 -16.68 29.80
N TYR A 923 14.02 -16.68 30.99
CA TYR A 923 12.73 -16.03 31.26
C TYR A 923 12.64 -15.56 32.72
N ALA A 924 12.15 -14.33 32.94
CA ALA A 924 11.67 -13.83 34.23
C ALA A 924 10.36 -13.07 33.99
N LEU A 925 9.30 -13.39 34.73
CA LEU A 925 7.98 -12.77 34.59
C LEU A 925 7.55 -12.16 35.93
N ASN A 926 7.02 -10.94 35.89
CA ASN A 926 6.35 -10.33 37.03
C ASN A 926 4.86 -10.66 36.96
N LEU A 927 4.31 -11.31 37.98
CA LEU A 927 2.90 -11.69 38.03
C LEU A 927 2.07 -10.54 38.64
N PRO A 928 0.85 -10.27 38.13
CA PRO A 928 0.01 -9.20 38.66
C PRO A 928 -0.46 -9.47 40.10
N GLU A 929 -0.84 -8.41 40.81
CA GLU A 929 -1.30 -8.47 42.21
C GLU A 929 -2.44 -9.50 42.44
N PRO A 930 -2.54 -10.08 43.65
CA PRO A 930 -3.60 -11.04 43.98
C PRO A 930 -4.99 -10.48 43.66
N GLY A 931 -5.74 -11.18 42.79
CA GLY A 931 -7.13 -10.83 42.42
C GLY A 931 -7.33 -10.21 41.03
N LYS A 932 -6.27 -10.01 40.23
CA LYS A 932 -6.40 -9.73 38.78
C LYS A 932 -6.15 -11.00 37.96
N SER A 933 -7.16 -11.49 37.25
CA SER A 933 -7.01 -12.62 36.32
C SER A 933 -6.20 -12.21 35.09
N MET A 934 -5.21 -13.01 34.69
CA MET A 934 -4.76 -12.98 33.30
C MET A 934 -5.91 -13.44 32.40
N ASN A 935 -6.04 -12.83 31.22
CA ASN A 935 -6.99 -13.27 30.21
C ASN A 935 -6.82 -14.78 29.96
N SER A 936 -7.89 -15.56 30.10
CA SER A 936 -7.91 -17.02 29.94
C SER A 936 -7.77 -17.48 28.48
N SER A 937 -7.40 -16.58 27.57
CA SER A 937 -7.25 -16.79 26.13
C SER A 937 -5.80 -16.92 25.67
N ALA A 938 -4.83 -17.06 26.57
CA ALA A 938 -3.49 -17.51 26.18
C ALA A 938 -3.59 -18.94 25.60
N PRO A 939 -3.05 -19.21 24.39
CA PRO A 939 -3.21 -20.50 23.76
C PRO A 939 -2.59 -21.60 24.63
N THR A 940 -3.41 -22.56 25.06
CA THR A 940 -2.90 -23.88 25.46
C THR A 940 -2.11 -24.45 24.30
N MET A 941 -0.87 -24.91 24.53
CA MET A 941 -0.07 -25.56 23.49
C MET A 941 -0.91 -26.63 22.77
N PRO A 942 -1.01 -26.60 21.42
CA PRO A 942 -1.70 -27.64 20.68
C PRO A 942 -1.10 -29.01 21.00
N PHE A 943 -1.94 -30.05 21.02
CA PHE A 943 -1.59 -31.41 21.47
C PHE A 943 -0.39 -32.01 20.71
N ASN A 944 -0.09 -31.50 19.50
CA ASN A 944 1.02 -31.94 18.64
C ASN A 944 2.11 -30.87 18.41
N GLY A 945 2.23 -29.86 19.28
CA GLY A 945 3.25 -28.82 19.13
C GLY A 945 4.69 -29.33 19.32
N SER A 946 5.57 -28.97 18.38
CA SER A 946 7.03 -29.12 18.48
C SER A 946 7.56 -28.64 19.83
N ALA A 947 8.67 -29.22 20.34
CA ALA A 947 9.33 -28.76 21.56
C ALA A 947 9.55 -27.24 21.52
N GLY A 948 8.80 -26.52 22.35
CA GLY A 948 8.64 -25.07 22.32
C GLY A 948 8.49 -24.46 23.71
N LEU A 949 8.45 -23.12 23.73
CA LEU A 949 8.44 -22.23 24.90
C LEU A 949 7.46 -22.68 26.00
N PRO A 950 7.85 -22.70 27.30
CA PRO A 950 6.94 -23.11 28.37
C PRO A 950 5.69 -22.22 28.44
N ALA A 951 4.54 -22.82 28.75
CA ALA A 951 3.27 -22.13 28.91
C ALA A 951 2.95 -21.89 30.39
N PHE A 952 2.31 -20.76 30.70
CA PHE A 952 1.87 -20.40 32.04
C PHE A 952 0.35 -20.26 32.08
N ILE A 953 -0.29 -20.85 33.08
CA ILE A 953 -1.73 -20.77 33.31
C ILE A 953 -1.93 -20.29 34.74
N SER A 954 -2.79 -19.30 34.95
CA SER A 954 -3.18 -18.85 36.29
C SER A 954 -4.64 -19.21 36.53
N ASP A 955 -4.93 -19.85 37.66
CA ASP A 955 -6.30 -20.10 38.14
C ASP A 955 -6.46 -19.47 39.53
N GLY A 956 -6.78 -18.17 39.55
CA GLY A 956 -6.97 -17.41 40.78
C GLY A 956 -5.68 -17.29 41.61
N ASN A 957 -5.55 -18.14 42.65
CA ASN A 957 -4.43 -18.11 43.61
C ASN A 957 -3.31 -19.12 43.29
N GLU A 958 -3.47 -19.94 42.25
CA GLU A 958 -2.47 -20.90 41.81
C GLU A 958 -1.96 -20.58 40.41
N VAL A 959 -0.66 -20.77 40.21
CA VAL A 959 0.01 -20.65 38.92
C VAL A 959 0.52 -22.02 38.51
N PHE A 960 0.23 -22.40 37.28
CA PHE A 960 0.70 -23.61 36.65
C PHE A 960 1.73 -23.28 35.59
N PHE A 961 2.87 -23.94 35.66
CA PHE A 961 3.94 -23.90 34.67
C PHE A 961 3.95 -25.21 33.90
N GLN A 962 3.83 -25.14 32.58
CA GLN A 962 3.80 -26.30 31.69
C GLN A 962 4.96 -26.26 30.69
N HIS A 963 5.62 -27.40 30.47
CA HIS A 963 6.58 -27.55 29.39
C HIS A 963 6.60 -28.97 28.84
N VAL A 964 7.04 -29.14 27.60
CA VAL A 964 7.25 -30.46 26.98
C VAL A 964 8.73 -30.81 27.08
N ARG A 965 9.05 -32.04 27.50
CA ARG A 965 10.42 -32.57 27.58
C ARG A 965 10.49 -34.00 27.02
N ARG A 966 11.70 -34.46 26.70
CA ARG A 966 11.93 -35.88 26.39
C ARG A 966 11.78 -36.72 27.65
N LYS A 967 11.28 -37.94 27.48
CA LYS A 967 11.21 -38.92 28.58
C LYS A 967 12.62 -39.26 29.03
N THR A 968 12.84 -39.33 30.35
CA THR A 968 14.14 -39.68 30.94
C THR A 968 14.69 -41.01 30.42
N GLU A 969 13.80 -41.93 30.04
CA GLU A 969 14.13 -43.23 29.45
C GLU A 969 14.71 -43.13 28.02
N THR A 970 14.35 -42.07 27.28
CA THR A 970 14.74 -41.85 25.88
C THR A 970 15.92 -40.89 25.71
N GLU A 971 16.28 -40.14 26.77
CA GLU A 971 17.45 -39.26 26.78
C GLU A 971 18.06 -39.18 28.20
N PRO A 972 18.71 -40.28 28.67
CA PRO A 972 19.29 -40.32 30.01
C PRO A 972 20.47 -39.35 30.12
N GLY A 973 20.38 -38.39 31.04
CA GLY A 973 21.46 -37.45 31.36
C GLY A 973 21.05 -35.97 31.31
N VAL A 974 19.98 -35.62 30.62
CA VAL A 974 19.44 -34.25 30.63
C VAL A 974 18.44 -34.10 31.77
N GLU A 975 18.75 -33.25 32.75
CA GLU A 975 17.85 -32.91 33.85
C GLU A 975 17.16 -31.57 33.59
N TYR A 976 15.83 -31.57 33.66
CA TYR A 976 14.98 -30.38 33.58
C TYR A 976 14.45 -30.07 34.97
N ARG A 977 14.86 -28.94 35.55
CA ARG A 977 14.50 -28.52 36.92
C ARG A 977 13.84 -27.15 36.91
N VAL A 978 12.61 -27.07 37.38
CA VAL A 978 11.94 -25.78 37.59
C VAL A 978 12.36 -25.22 38.95
N GLU A 979 12.72 -23.94 38.98
CA GLU A 979 13.14 -23.24 40.20
C GLU A 979 12.34 -21.94 40.34
N ARG A 980 12.12 -21.50 41.57
CA ARG A 980 11.45 -20.23 41.88
C ARG A 980 12.33 -19.33 42.72
N SER A 981 12.12 -18.02 42.64
CA SER A 981 12.82 -17.03 43.44
C SER A 981 11.89 -15.86 43.79
N PRO A 982 11.90 -15.36 45.04
CA PRO A 982 11.17 -14.15 45.38
C PRO A 982 11.93 -12.86 44.99
N ASP A 983 13.23 -12.94 44.71
CA ASP A 983 14.11 -11.76 44.60
C ASP A 983 15.15 -11.85 43.47
N LEU A 984 15.05 -12.87 42.61
CA LEU A 984 16.00 -13.23 41.54
C LEU A 984 17.42 -13.61 42.02
N ARG A 985 17.70 -13.53 43.32
CA ARG A 985 19.02 -13.83 43.91
C ARG A 985 19.06 -15.22 44.54
N SER A 986 17.95 -15.67 45.12
CA SER A 986 17.84 -16.94 45.83
C SER A 986 16.86 -17.87 45.12
N TRP A 987 17.35 -18.95 44.52
CA TRP A 987 16.55 -19.88 43.72
C TRP A 987 16.33 -21.20 44.44
N GLU A 988 15.07 -21.58 44.59
CA GLU A 988 14.64 -22.83 45.22
C GLU A 988 14.01 -23.78 44.18
N PRO A 989 14.47 -25.04 44.07
CA PRO A 989 13.85 -26.02 43.18
C PRO A 989 12.42 -26.37 43.57
N ILE A 990 11.53 -26.48 42.57
CA ILE A 990 10.22 -27.09 42.72
C ILE A 990 10.40 -28.59 42.52
N GLN A 991 10.31 -29.33 43.62
CA GLN A 991 10.78 -30.72 43.70
C GLN A 991 9.86 -31.74 43.00
N THR A 992 8.61 -31.41 42.72
CA THR A 992 7.65 -32.41 42.19
C THR A 992 6.69 -31.80 41.18
N PRO A 993 6.60 -32.34 39.95
CA PRO A 993 5.58 -31.96 39.00
C PRO A 993 4.21 -32.40 39.50
N THR A 994 3.19 -31.58 39.28
CA THR A 994 1.80 -31.86 39.62
C THR A 994 1.08 -32.70 38.57
N LEU A 995 1.55 -32.70 37.32
CA LEU A 995 1.03 -33.57 36.27
C LEU A 995 2.12 -33.92 35.26
N VAL A 996 2.15 -35.18 34.82
CA VAL A 996 2.99 -35.63 33.70
C VAL A 996 2.13 -36.43 32.74
N GLU A 997 2.08 -36.00 31.47
CA GLU A 997 1.27 -36.62 30.43
C GLU A 997 2.16 -37.11 29.30
N THR A 998 2.02 -38.37 28.90
CA THR A 998 2.73 -38.87 27.72
C THR A 998 2.16 -38.23 26.46
N VAL A 999 3.03 -37.62 25.66
CA VAL A 999 2.67 -37.08 24.33
C VAL A 999 2.85 -38.17 23.28
N ASP A 1000 4.02 -38.82 23.24
CA ASP A 1000 4.31 -39.96 22.38
C ASP A 1000 5.37 -40.90 22.99
N SER A 1001 6.01 -41.76 22.20
CA SER A 1001 7.06 -42.68 22.67
C SER A 1001 8.34 -41.98 23.15
N ILE A 1002 8.56 -40.71 22.79
CA ILE A 1002 9.78 -39.92 23.03
C ILE A 1002 9.51 -38.74 23.98
N TRP A 1003 8.32 -38.14 23.94
CA TRP A 1003 8.01 -36.87 24.61
C TRP A 1003 6.94 -37.01 25.69
N GLU A 1004 7.07 -36.19 26.73
CA GLU A 1004 6.08 -36.01 27.79
C GLU A 1004 5.88 -34.52 28.12
N ARG A 1005 4.66 -34.17 28.48
CA ARG A 1005 4.28 -32.84 28.99
C ARG A 1005 4.32 -32.87 30.51
N VAL A 1006 4.94 -31.87 31.12
CA VAL A 1006 5.13 -31.76 32.56
C VAL A 1006 4.56 -30.44 33.06
N THR A 1007 3.74 -30.52 34.10
CA THR A 1007 3.13 -29.37 34.78
C THR A 1007 3.65 -29.28 36.21
N PHE A 1008 3.96 -28.08 36.66
CA PHE A 1008 4.27 -27.75 38.05
C PHE A 1008 3.26 -26.70 38.53
N SER A 1009 2.81 -26.78 39.79
CA SER A 1009 2.01 -25.72 40.40
C SER A 1009 2.78 -24.95 41.47
N GLY A 1010 2.45 -23.67 41.61
CA GLY A 1010 2.96 -22.78 42.65
C GLY A 1010 1.83 -21.95 43.25
N SER A 1011 1.87 -21.75 44.57
CA SER A 1011 0.92 -20.88 45.28
C SER A 1011 1.40 -19.42 45.26
N LEU A 1012 0.51 -18.49 44.93
CA LEU A 1012 0.72 -17.06 45.11
C LEU A 1012 0.42 -16.71 46.57
N ALA A 1013 1.45 -16.46 47.38
CA ALA A 1013 1.25 -16.09 48.78
C ALA A 1013 0.52 -14.73 48.86
N PRO A 1014 -0.44 -14.51 49.79
CA PRO A 1014 -1.37 -13.39 49.72
C PRO A 1014 -0.78 -11.98 49.83
N ASN A 1015 0.54 -11.81 50.01
CA ASN A 1015 1.18 -10.51 50.21
C ASN A 1015 2.63 -10.43 49.64
N SER A 1016 3.03 -11.33 48.73
CA SER A 1016 4.37 -11.26 48.11
C SER A 1016 4.36 -10.42 46.83
N SER A 1017 5.18 -9.38 46.77
CA SER A 1017 5.16 -8.38 45.71
C SER A 1017 5.79 -8.81 44.38
N SER A 1018 6.42 -9.99 44.28
CA SER A 1018 6.85 -10.63 43.02
C SER A 1018 7.29 -12.07 43.33
N MET A 1019 7.00 -13.04 42.45
CA MET A 1019 7.54 -14.40 42.52
C MET A 1019 7.96 -14.82 41.11
N PHE A 1020 9.22 -15.18 40.94
CA PHE A 1020 9.85 -15.50 39.66
C PHE A 1020 10.02 -17.01 39.52
N TYR A 1021 9.92 -17.51 38.30
CA TYR A 1021 10.10 -18.92 37.97
C TYR A 1021 11.06 -19.06 36.78
N ARG A 1022 11.90 -20.11 36.78
CA ARG A 1022 12.79 -20.46 35.66
C ARG A 1022 12.83 -21.97 35.45
N LEU A 1023 13.15 -22.38 34.22
CA LEU A 1023 13.50 -23.76 33.89
C LEU A 1023 15.03 -23.85 33.73
N ARG A 1024 15.69 -24.54 34.66
CA ARG A 1024 17.10 -24.92 34.56
C ARG A 1024 17.20 -26.24 33.80
N VAL A 1025 17.99 -26.26 32.74
CA VAL A 1025 18.32 -27.48 31.99
C VAL A 1025 19.79 -27.78 32.22
N THR A 1026 20.10 -28.94 32.80
CA THR A 1026 21.45 -29.42 33.01
C THR A 1026 21.69 -30.62 32.11
N THR A 1027 22.62 -30.48 31.19
CA THR A 1027 23.15 -31.58 30.37
C THR A 1027 24.43 -32.12 31.01
N PRO A 1028 24.81 -33.39 30.77
CA PRO A 1028 26.07 -33.95 31.28
C PRO A 1028 27.31 -33.22 30.78
#